data_AF-A0A564ZBF1-F1
#
_entry.id   AF-A0A564ZBF1-F1
#
_cell.length_a   1.000
_cell.length_b   1.000
_cell.length_c   1.000
_cell.angle_alpha   90.00
_cell.angle_beta   90.00
_cell.angle_gamma   90.00
#
_symmetry.space_group_name_H-M   'P 1'
#
loop_
_entity.id
_entity.type
_entity.pdbx_description
1 polymer ?
#
loop_
_entity_poly.entity_id
_entity_poly.type
_entity_poly.pdbx_seq_one_letter_code
_entity_poly.pdbx_strand_id
1 'polypeptide(L)'
;MKSSSVDSLSRLEEAACRNAEKRVVEAFQKPDSLENIDVIRTRFLNQKTATEAQLKMAVHGQLDSIQNGLDKLESALGISKVCAGRISEIENSLDTISGLPSSLSQLHVISTKHKQLVAAIENMSYLVKVPDTLAEARSFIECENLLEAHKRIQELEGIRDEIMCDVFKQNSSADLDTLRTFFKGLEELNTSILEKIKHVGATLTSAVVTQNVLCVNCIRIIDREERADMIWKKRQAKNGFMPDGRPKEWKKKFFAELAKTIQDRVQGCAVDSENEKTRLVRHNEAIRQHALRDLRIAKNICPVFFPPDYEIFDRFAEIYHDAIGIHIENLINEGLNDTEIVQLLGWINAYHTEEFMKHPLFNVDFSRLNIQYPPNLLPDDKLTSLRQEYVRKTIIKLNGWLIKSLAIDVEDWKRSTKPELNDASNYYTPLSLMVLSPINELVGEGKLLHFLGNVVRESFLVQCTQEIFSFARNYENSIREYRNAYLIDRARFPYYIEYILANANNTLTIANSFAAVINKEVENESHLKGRLLPQLGGLKDEYAKVAAFCLNCAEETIFLDLTPVMSAVLTREWLSPGDLTAQCITGTFLDYNETLVHVNQIYYQNLIPRLATHLLIDFLRTLLTRTLNFNSSHERHTAGEKLVQTSGILRVFFENKIPVAAKIYEGYEAIGLIGKFLTNDDLSMLSLDIGVSILYSICYLGLHIVNDVILFFTAFATTLS
;
A
#
# COMPACT_ATOMS: atom_id res chain seq x y z
N MET A 1 -5.03 -9.66 68.87
CA MET A 1 -4.44 -8.30 68.76
C MET A 1 -3.51 -7.90 69.91
N LYS A 2 -3.65 -8.42 71.14
CA LYS A 2 -2.70 -8.11 72.24
C LYS A 2 -1.30 -8.76 72.08
N SER A 3 -1.16 -9.89 71.38
CA SER A 3 0.14 -10.54 71.19
C SER A 3 1.02 -9.85 70.13
N SER A 4 0.42 -9.17 69.14
CA SER A 4 1.19 -8.53 68.06
C SER A 4 1.82 -7.19 68.45
N SER A 5 1.25 -6.47 69.42
CA SER A 5 1.82 -5.18 69.86
C SER A 5 3.01 -5.34 70.81
N VAL A 6 3.04 -6.43 71.59
CA VAL A 6 4.16 -6.76 72.48
C VAL A 6 5.37 -7.20 71.66
N ASP A 7 5.13 -8.00 70.61
CA ASP A 7 6.18 -8.45 69.69
C ASP A 7 6.76 -7.28 68.86
N SER A 8 5.95 -6.25 68.54
CA SER A 8 6.43 -5.05 67.86
C SER A 8 7.23 -4.11 68.76
N LEU A 9 6.88 -3.99 70.04
CA LEU A 9 7.62 -3.18 71.02
C LEU A 9 8.99 -3.79 71.30
N SER A 10 9.04 -5.12 71.51
CA SER A 10 10.30 -5.85 71.71
C SER A 10 11.27 -5.67 70.52
N ARG A 11 10.78 -5.75 69.27
CA ARG A 11 11.59 -5.50 68.07
C ARG A 11 12.09 -4.06 67.96
N LEU A 12 11.28 -3.08 68.37
CA LEU A 12 11.69 -1.67 68.38
C LEU A 12 12.72 -1.39 69.48
N GLU A 13 12.60 -2.02 70.65
CA GLU A 13 13.61 -1.97 71.72
C GLU A 13 14.94 -2.60 71.27
N GLU A 14 14.91 -3.76 70.62
CA GLU A 14 16.10 -4.38 70.05
C GLU A 14 16.76 -3.49 68.99
N ALA A 15 15.98 -2.87 68.10
CA ALA A 15 16.49 -1.95 67.09
C ALA A 15 17.07 -0.67 67.72
N ALA A 16 16.45 -0.15 68.78
CA ALA A 16 16.94 1.00 69.53
C ALA A 16 18.26 0.66 70.26
N CYS A 17 18.37 -0.52 70.87
CA CYS A 17 19.60 -0.99 71.52
C CYS A 17 20.75 -1.14 70.51
N ARG A 18 20.51 -1.79 69.36
CA ARG A 18 21.52 -1.92 68.28
C ARG A 18 21.96 -0.57 67.73
N ASN A 19 21.05 0.41 67.61
CA ASN A 19 21.40 1.76 67.19
C ASN A 19 22.16 2.55 68.26
N ALA A 20 21.82 2.36 69.54
CA ALA A 20 22.56 2.95 70.65
C ALA A 20 24.00 2.39 70.69
N GLU A 21 24.16 1.07 70.54
CA GLU A 21 25.47 0.42 70.43
C GLU A 21 26.27 0.98 69.25
N LYS A 22 25.69 1.06 68.05
CA LYS A 22 26.36 1.68 66.89
C LYS A 22 26.82 3.11 67.16
N ARG A 23 25.97 3.94 67.76
CA ARG A 23 26.30 5.34 68.08
C ARG A 23 27.41 5.45 69.12
N VAL A 24 27.46 4.54 70.09
CA VAL A 24 28.55 4.47 71.08
C VAL A 24 29.85 4.02 70.41
N VAL A 25 29.80 3.00 69.55
CA VAL A 25 30.97 2.52 68.79
C VAL A 25 31.51 3.60 67.84
N GLU A 26 30.64 4.33 67.14
CA GLU A 26 31.03 5.45 66.27
C GLU A 26 31.65 6.63 67.06
N ALA A 27 31.14 6.91 68.26
CA ALA A 27 31.63 8.02 69.08
C ALA A 27 33.01 7.76 69.73
N PHE A 28 33.39 6.50 69.95
CA PHE A 28 34.60 6.11 70.69
C PHE A 28 35.56 5.22 69.87
N GLN A 29 35.83 5.56 68.61
CA GLN A 29 36.74 4.78 67.74
C GLN A 29 38.24 4.97 68.05
N LYS A 30 38.65 6.06 68.73
CA LYS A 30 40.05 6.36 69.08
C LYS A 30 40.18 6.71 70.58
N PRO A 31 41.30 6.39 71.26
CA PRO A 31 41.47 6.66 72.69
C PRO A 31 41.32 8.14 73.07
N ASP A 32 41.82 9.06 72.23
CA ASP A 32 41.74 10.51 72.44
C ASP A 32 40.29 11.04 72.48
N SER A 33 39.34 10.29 71.92
CA SER A 33 37.91 10.64 71.94
C SER A 33 37.28 10.58 73.35
N LEU A 34 37.95 9.96 74.32
CA LEU A 34 37.52 9.90 75.72
C LEU A 34 37.66 11.25 76.46
N GLU A 35 38.50 12.18 75.99
CA GLU A 35 38.61 13.51 76.59
C GLU A 35 37.32 14.34 76.41
N ASN A 36 36.52 14.04 75.38
CA ASN A 36 35.28 14.75 75.07
C ASN A 36 34.02 14.07 75.66
N ILE A 37 34.18 13.13 76.58
CA ILE A 37 33.06 12.32 77.11
C ILE A 37 31.98 13.16 77.79
N ASP A 38 32.36 14.22 78.50
CA ASP A 38 31.42 15.10 79.18
C ASP A 38 30.57 15.90 78.19
N VAL A 39 31.18 16.38 77.09
CA VAL A 39 30.47 17.10 76.03
C VAL A 39 29.47 16.18 75.31
N ILE A 40 29.87 14.94 75.02
CA ILE A 40 29.01 13.93 74.39
C ILE A 40 27.88 13.53 75.35
N ARG A 41 28.16 13.38 76.65
CA ARG A 41 27.16 13.08 77.68
C ARG A 41 26.13 14.20 77.81
N THR A 42 26.56 15.46 77.84
CA THR A 42 25.64 16.61 77.87
C THR A 42 24.80 16.67 76.60
N ARG A 43 25.38 16.36 75.43
CA ARG A 43 24.63 16.29 74.16
C ARG A 43 23.56 15.21 74.19
N PHE A 44 23.88 14.00 74.64
CA PHE A 44 22.88 12.92 74.77
C PHE A 44 21.83 13.23 75.84
N LEU A 45 22.20 13.88 76.94
CA LEU A 45 21.25 14.30 77.98
C LEU A 45 20.28 15.34 77.42
N ASN A 46 20.79 16.37 76.73
CA ASN A 46 19.95 17.39 76.09
C ASN A 46 19.03 16.77 75.03
N GLN A 47 19.53 15.81 74.25
CA GLN A 47 18.73 15.10 73.26
C GLN A 47 17.65 14.25 73.92
N LYS A 48 17.97 13.54 75.02
CA LYS A 48 17.01 12.79 75.83
C LYS A 48 15.92 13.71 76.37
N THR A 49 16.29 14.82 77.01
CA THR A 49 15.33 15.78 77.58
C THR A 49 14.45 16.41 76.50
N ALA A 50 15.00 16.71 75.32
CA ALA A 50 14.23 17.18 74.18
C ALA A 50 13.23 16.13 73.66
N THR A 51 13.65 14.87 73.53
CA THR A 51 12.76 13.78 73.12
C THR A 51 11.69 13.48 74.17
N GLU A 52 12.01 13.55 75.47
CA GLU A 52 11.05 13.38 76.56
C GLU A 52 10.03 14.52 76.57
N ALA A 53 10.45 15.77 76.33
CA ALA A 53 9.54 16.90 76.20
C ALA A 53 8.60 16.75 75.00
N GLN A 54 9.12 16.33 73.84
CA GLN A 54 8.31 16.06 72.65
C GLN A 54 7.32 14.92 72.88
N LEU A 55 7.74 13.81 73.50
CA LEU A 55 6.86 12.71 73.87
C LEU A 55 5.77 13.15 74.85
N LYS A 56 6.11 13.96 75.86
CA LYS A 56 5.15 14.46 76.84
C LYS A 56 4.11 15.37 76.18
N MET A 57 4.53 16.25 75.27
CA MET A 57 3.61 17.07 74.48
C MET A 57 2.73 16.23 73.55
N ALA A 58 3.29 15.22 72.88
CA ALA A 58 2.54 14.33 71.99
C ALA A 58 1.50 13.49 72.75
N VAL A 59 1.89 12.92 73.89
CA VAL A 59 0.99 12.14 74.76
C VAL A 59 -0.11 13.03 75.32
N HIS A 60 0.23 14.25 75.76
CA HIS A 60 -0.77 15.20 76.24
C HIS A 60 -1.74 15.61 75.12
N GLY A 61 -1.24 15.91 73.92
CA GLY A 61 -2.09 16.22 72.76
C GLY A 61 -3.00 15.06 72.35
N GLN A 62 -2.53 13.81 72.44
CA GLN A 62 -3.37 12.63 72.19
C GLN A 62 -4.43 12.45 73.29
N LEU A 63 -4.06 12.61 74.57
CA LEU A 63 -5.00 12.54 75.69
C LEU A 63 -6.07 13.63 75.60
N ASP A 64 -5.70 14.87 75.29
CA ASP A 64 -6.63 15.98 75.10
C ASP A 64 -7.56 15.74 73.91
N SER A 65 -7.04 15.18 72.81
CA SER A 65 -7.87 14.80 71.65
C SER A 65 -8.84 13.67 72.00
N ILE A 66 -8.42 12.68 72.79
CA ILE A 66 -9.27 11.57 73.23
C ILE A 66 -10.33 12.09 74.20
N GLN A 67 -9.97 12.95 75.15
CA GLN A 67 -10.89 13.55 76.10
C GLN A 67 -11.94 14.39 75.37
N ASN A 68 -11.51 15.28 74.46
CA ASN A 68 -12.43 16.04 73.63
C ASN A 68 -13.32 15.15 72.76
N GLY A 69 -12.80 14.01 72.28
CA GLY A 69 -13.57 13.01 71.55
C GLY A 69 -14.64 12.33 72.40
N LEU A 70 -14.30 11.97 73.64
CA LEU A 70 -15.21 11.38 74.62
C LEU A 70 -16.29 12.37 75.04
N ASP A 71 -15.94 13.61 75.36
CA ASP A 71 -16.89 14.65 75.75
C ASP A 71 -17.88 14.93 74.60
N LYS A 72 -17.40 14.95 73.35
CA LYS A 72 -18.27 15.06 72.17
C LYS A 72 -19.18 13.86 71.98
N LEU A 73 -18.70 12.64 72.23
CA LEU A 73 -19.50 11.41 72.15
C LEU A 73 -20.57 11.38 73.23
N GLU A 74 -20.24 11.77 74.46
CA GLU A 74 -21.19 11.86 75.56
C GLU A 74 -22.26 12.92 75.28
N SER A 75 -21.86 14.09 74.78
CA SER A 75 -22.79 15.11 74.31
C SER A 75 -23.69 14.60 73.18
N ALA A 76 -23.14 13.90 72.19
CA ALA A 76 -23.91 13.34 71.08
C ALA A 76 -24.91 12.26 71.53
N LEU A 77 -24.51 11.42 72.50
CA LEU A 77 -25.39 10.43 73.12
C LEU A 77 -26.55 11.11 73.88
N GLY A 78 -26.25 12.18 74.62
CA GLY A 78 -27.25 12.99 75.31
C GLY A 78 -28.26 13.61 74.33
N ILE A 79 -27.77 14.25 73.26
CA ILE A 79 -28.61 14.83 72.21
C ILE A 79 -29.45 13.76 71.52
N SER A 80 -28.88 12.59 71.21
CA SER A 80 -29.60 11.48 70.57
C SER A 80 -30.76 10.97 71.44
N LYS A 81 -30.54 10.80 72.75
CA LYS A 81 -31.61 10.42 73.69
C LYS A 81 -32.72 11.47 73.78
N VAL A 82 -32.36 12.75 73.82
CA VAL A 82 -33.34 13.85 73.81
C VAL A 82 -34.12 13.89 72.48
N CYS A 83 -33.44 13.73 71.34
CA CYS A 83 -34.09 13.65 70.04
C CYS A 83 -35.03 12.45 69.95
N ALA A 84 -34.64 11.27 70.44
CA ALA A 84 -35.51 10.10 70.48
C ALA A 84 -36.76 10.34 71.34
N GLY A 85 -36.59 10.97 72.52
CA GLY A 85 -37.72 11.38 73.37
C GLY A 85 -38.65 12.36 72.66
N ARG A 86 -38.10 13.41 72.06
CA ARG A 86 -38.88 14.41 71.29
C ARG A 86 -39.56 13.80 70.07
N ILE A 87 -38.92 12.86 69.35
CA ILE A 87 -39.54 12.15 68.23
C ILE A 87 -40.72 11.33 68.73
N SER A 88 -40.58 10.63 69.87
CA SER A 88 -41.69 9.86 70.45
C SER A 88 -42.81 10.77 70.97
N GLU A 89 -42.50 11.96 71.52
CA GLU A 89 -43.49 12.99 71.85
C GLU A 89 -44.20 13.54 70.60
N ILE A 90 -43.47 13.75 69.51
CA ILE A 90 -44.01 14.19 68.21
C ILE A 90 -44.89 13.10 67.62
N GLU A 91 -44.46 11.83 67.62
CA GLU A 91 -45.25 10.69 67.15
C GLU A 91 -46.56 10.57 67.94
N ASN A 92 -46.51 10.64 69.27
CA ASN A 92 -47.72 10.65 70.11
C ASN A 92 -48.62 11.85 69.81
N SER A 93 -48.05 13.04 69.61
CA SER A 93 -48.80 14.25 69.26
C SER A 93 -49.46 14.15 67.87
N LEU A 94 -48.77 13.54 66.90
CA LEU A 94 -49.26 13.28 65.55
C LEU A 94 -50.34 12.18 65.54
N ASP A 95 -50.25 11.18 66.41
CA ASP A 95 -51.27 10.15 66.57
C ASP A 95 -52.60 10.76 67.06
N THR A 96 -52.57 11.76 67.94
CA THR A 96 -53.75 12.57 68.31
C THR A 96 -54.37 13.32 67.12
N ILE A 97 -53.58 13.58 66.07
CA ILE A 97 -53.97 14.33 64.86
C ILE A 97 -54.40 13.38 63.72
N SER A 98 -54.28 12.05 63.89
CA SER A 98 -54.57 11.04 62.86
C SER A 98 -55.98 11.09 62.26
N GLY A 99 -56.96 11.70 62.93
CA GLY A 99 -58.33 11.95 62.43
C GLY A 99 -58.55 13.28 61.68
N LEU A 100 -57.58 14.21 61.68
CA LEU A 100 -57.66 15.49 60.96
C LEU A 100 -57.70 15.36 59.43
N PRO A 101 -57.01 14.43 58.75
CA PRO A 101 -57.09 14.30 57.30
C PRO A 101 -58.52 14.04 56.81
N SER A 102 -59.28 13.24 57.55
CA SER A 102 -60.71 13.00 57.30
C SER A 102 -61.57 14.25 57.53
N SER A 103 -61.32 15.01 58.60
CA SER A 103 -62.06 16.23 58.94
C SER A 103 -61.74 17.40 57.98
N LEU A 104 -60.49 17.54 57.56
CA LEU A 104 -60.02 18.60 56.66
C LEU A 104 -60.13 18.24 55.18
N SER A 105 -60.62 17.05 54.82
CA SER A 105 -60.83 16.63 53.43
C SER A 105 -61.63 17.66 52.62
N GLN A 106 -62.67 18.25 53.22
CA GLN A 106 -63.46 19.32 52.61
C GLN A 106 -62.67 20.61 52.42
N LEU A 107 -61.84 21.01 53.40
CA LEU A 107 -60.97 22.19 53.28
C LEU A 107 -59.88 21.96 52.23
N HIS A 108 -59.36 20.74 52.10
CA HIS A 108 -58.41 20.38 51.06
C HIS A 108 -59.04 20.48 49.67
N VAL A 109 -60.27 20.00 49.49
CA VAL A 109 -61.03 20.15 48.22
C VAL A 109 -61.30 21.63 47.90
N ILE A 110 -61.62 22.45 48.89
CA ILE A 110 -61.81 23.90 48.69
C ILE A 110 -60.48 24.58 48.37
N SER A 111 -59.40 24.21 49.05
CA SER A 111 -58.05 24.74 48.82
C SER A 111 -57.53 24.39 47.43
N THR A 112 -57.77 23.16 46.93
CA THR A 112 -57.41 22.78 45.56
C THR A 112 -58.22 23.56 44.54
N LYS A 113 -59.53 23.73 44.73
CA LYS A 113 -60.36 24.58 43.87
C LYS A 113 -59.90 26.04 43.88
N HIS A 114 -59.54 26.59 45.04
CA HIS A 114 -59.04 27.96 45.13
C HIS A 114 -57.68 28.10 44.45
N LYS A 115 -56.75 27.15 44.64
CA LYS A 115 -55.47 27.12 43.90
C LYS A 115 -55.68 27.03 42.39
N GLN A 116 -56.64 26.22 41.93
CA GLN A 116 -57.00 26.13 40.51
C GLN A 116 -57.57 27.44 39.97
N LEU A 117 -58.44 28.13 40.73
CA LEU A 117 -58.99 29.43 40.34
C LEU A 117 -57.93 30.53 40.31
N VAL A 118 -57.02 30.55 41.28
CA VAL A 118 -55.89 31.50 41.31
C VAL A 118 -54.98 31.28 40.10
N ALA A 119 -54.60 30.03 39.83
CA ALA A 119 -53.81 29.68 38.65
C ALA A 119 -54.54 30.06 37.34
N ALA A 120 -55.86 29.83 37.27
CA ALA A 120 -56.65 30.23 36.10
C ALA A 120 -56.70 31.76 35.90
N ILE A 121 -56.83 32.55 36.97
CA ILE A 121 -56.82 34.02 36.91
C ILE A 121 -55.45 34.54 36.46
N GLU A 122 -54.38 34.00 37.04
CA GLU A 122 -53.01 34.36 36.65
C GLU A 122 -52.76 34.00 35.18
N ASN A 123 -53.06 32.78 34.75
CA ASN A 123 -52.90 32.32 33.37
C ASN A 123 -53.78 33.10 32.37
N MET A 124 -55.01 33.47 32.75
CA MET A 124 -55.92 34.24 31.89
C MET A 124 -55.35 35.62 31.53
N SER A 125 -54.66 36.28 32.47
CA SER A 125 -54.03 37.58 32.23
C SER A 125 -52.94 37.53 31.15
N TYR A 126 -52.28 36.38 31.01
CA TYR A 126 -51.27 36.12 29.99
C TYR A 126 -51.89 35.65 28.67
N LEU A 127 -52.90 34.76 28.72
CA LEU A 127 -53.55 34.21 27.52
C LEU A 127 -54.21 35.29 26.64
N VAL A 128 -54.75 36.36 27.23
CA VAL A 128 -55.33 37.48 26.47
C VAL A 128 -54.28 38.20 25.62
N LYS A 129 -53.01 38.23 26.05
CA LYS A 129 -51.91 38.94 25.36
C LYS A 129 -51.22 38.07 24.30
N VAL A 130 -51.55 36.78 24.21
CA VAL A 130 -50.90 35.84 23.29
C VAL A 130 -51.05 36.26 21.82
N PRO A 131 -52.24 36.67 21.31
CA PRO A 131 -52.38 37.07 19.90
C PRO A 131 -51.51 38.28 19.53
N ASP A 132 -51.46 39.30 20.40
CA ASP A 132 -50.69 40.53 20.16
C ASP A 132 -49.18 40.24 20.18
N THR A 133 -48.72 39.46 21.17
CA THR A 133 -47.31 39.05 21.26
C THR A 133 -46.87 38.14 20.12
N LEU A 134 -47.76 37.29 19.59
CA LEU A 134 -47.52 36.52 18.36
C LEU A 134 -47.36 37.44 17.13
N ALA A 135 -48.16 38.50 17.01
CA ALA A 135 -48.04 39.47 15.93
C ALA A 135 -46.74 40.28 16.04
N GLU A 136 -46.36 40.70 17.25
CA GLU A 136 -45.07 41.37 17.51
C GLU A 136 -43.89 40.46 17.15
N ALA A 137 -43.92 39.18 17.55
CA ALA A 137 -42.87 38.22 17.21
C ALA A 137 -42.73 38.03 15.69
N ARG A 138 -43.85 37.97 14.94
CA ARG A 138 -43.82 37.90 13.46
C ARG A 138 -43.15 39.13 12.86
N SER A 139 -43.54 40.33 13.30
CA SER A 139 -42.94 41.58 12.82
C SER A 139 -41.43 41.65 13.09
N PHE A 140 -40.97 41.20 14.27
CA PHE A 140 -39.54 41.16 14.57
C PHE A 140 -38.76 40.17 13.70
N ILE A 141 -39.35 39.04 13.29
CA ILE A 141 -38.73 38.11 12.34
C ILE A 141 -38.61 38.75 10.96
N GLU A 142 -39.66 39.44 10.49
CA GLU A 142 -39.67 40.14 9.20
C GLU A 142 -38.62 41.27 9.13
N CYS A 143 -38.43 42.00 10.24
CA CYS A 143 -37.41 43.05 10.35
C CYS A 143 -36.00 42.51 10.71
N GLU A 144 -35.78 41.19 10.67
CA GLU A 144 -34.51 40.51 10.99
C GLU A 144 -33.97 40.75 12.42
N ASN A 145 -34.81 41.22 13.34
CA ASN A 145 -34.47 41.34 14.75
C ASN A 145 -34.74 40.01 15.48
N LEU A 146 -33.94 39.01 15.16
CA LEU A 146 -34.15 37.63 15.61
C LEU A 146 -34.08 37.46 17.14
N LEU A 147 -33.28 38.26 17.86
CA LEU A 147 -33.14 38.12 19.31
C LEU A 147 -34.40 38.56 20.06
N GLU A 148 -35.02 39.67 19.64
CA GLU A 148 -36.27 40.12 20.24
C GLU A 148 -37.43 39.20 19.84
N ALA A 149 -37.47 38.74 18.58
CA ALA A 149 -38.41 37.70 18.15
C ALA A 149 -38.30 36.43 19.02
N HIS A 150 -37.08 35.93 19.21
CA HIS A 150 -36.79 34.75 20.01
C HIS A 150 -37.22 34.93 21.47
N LYS A 151 -36.97 36.10 22.05
CA LYS A 151 -37.39 36.42 23.42
C LYS A 151 -38.92 36.34 23.58
N ARG A 152 -39.68 36.94 22.66
CA ARG A 152 -41.15 36.87 22.71
C ARG A 152 -41.67 35.44 22.50
N ILE A 153 -41.05 34.67 21.62
CA ILE A 153 -41.37 33.25 21.43
C ILE A 153 -41.10 32.46 22.71
N GLN A 154 -39.98 32.72 23.39
CA GLN A 154 -39.63 32.03 24.63
C GLN A 154 -40.59 32.36 25.78
N GLU A 155 -41.06 33.61 25.88
CA GLU A 155 -42.09 34.01 26.85
C GLU A 155 -43.40 33.25 26.59
N LEU A 156 -43.82 33.17 25.33
CA LEU A 156 -45.03 32.47 24.90
C LEU A 156 -44.93 30.95 25.07
N GLU A 157 -43.77 30.36 24.75
CA GLU A 157 -43.48 28.94 25.01
C GLU A 157 -43.49 28.66 26.52
N GLY A 158 -42.93 29.53 27.35
CA GLY A 158 -42.96 29.39 28.80
C GLY A 158 -44.38 29.29 29.34
N ILE A 159 -45.26 30.21 28.91
CA ILE A 159 -46.69 30.22 29.30
C ILE A 159 -47.38 28.93 28.80
N ARG A 160 -47.20 28.58 27.52
CA ARG A 160 -47.77 27.37 26.94
C ARG A 160 -47.35 26.13 27.72
N ASP A 161 -46.06 25.98 27.96
CA ASP A 161 -45.47 24.78 28.55
C ASP A 161 -45.85 24.63 30.03
N GLU A 162 -45.98 25.74 30.78
CA GLU A 162 -46.49 25.74 32.16
C GLU A 162 -47.96 25.30 32.22
N ILE A 163 -48.82 25.90 31.38
CA ILE A 163 -50.25 25.55 31.32
C ILE A 163 -50.42 24.08 30.89
N MET A 164 -49.69 23.63 29.86
CA MET A 164 -49.73 22.25 29.40
C MET A 164 -49.23 21.27 30.47
N CYS A 165 -48.20 21.62 31.24
CA CYS A 165 -47.71 20.80 32.36
C CYS A 165 -48.77 20.65 33.46
N ASP A 166 -49.49 21.72 33.78
CA ASP A 166 -50.53 21.70 34.80
C ASP A 166 -51.79 20.95 34.36
N VAL A 167 -52.16 21.02 33.09
CA VAL A 167 -53.24 20.21 32.50
C VAL A 167 -52.81 18.74 32.40
N PHE A 168 -51.55 18.47 32.06
CA PHE A 168 -51.00 17.12 32.01
C PHE A 168 -51.09 16.41 33.37
N LYS A 169 -50.78 17.10 34.48
CA LYS A 169 -50.96 16.56 35.85
C LYS A 169 -52.42 16.22 36.17
N GLN A 170 -53.38 16.83 35.48
CA GLN A 170 -54.82 16.60 35.66
C GLN A 170 -55.36 15.48 34.76
N ASN A 171 -54.53 14.86 33.92
CA ASN A 171 -54.87 13.76 33.00
C ASN A 171 -56.03 14.09 32.02
N SER A 172 -56.20 15.35 31.62
CA SER A 172 -57.23 15.75 30.65
C SER A 172 -56.64 15.89 29.23
N SER A 173 -56.93 14.94 28.35
CA SER A 173 -56.39 14.97 26.98
C SER A 173 -57.09 16.00 26.07
N ALA A 174 -58.40 16.21 26.24
CA ALA A 174 -59.17 17.15 25.42
C ALA A 174 -58.74 18.62 25.62
N ASP A 175 -58.36 18.97 26.85
CA ASP A 175 -57.87 20.31 27.18
C ASP A 175 -56.47 20.56 26.59
N LEU A 176 -55.61 19.53 26.53
CA LEU A 176 -54.31 19.61 25.87
C LEU A 176 -54.46 19.87 24.36
N ASP A 177 -55.41 19.21 23.68
CA ASP A 177 -55.65 19.42 22.24
C ASP A 177 -56.21 20.81 21.94
N THR A 178 -57.02 21.36 22.85
CA THR A 178 -57.50 22.75 22.76
C THR A 178 -56.34 23.75 22.87
N LEU A 179 -55.42 23.52 23.81
CA LEU A 179 -54.21 24.35 23.96
C LEU A 179 -53.28 24.26 22.76
N ARG A 180 -53.09 23.07 22.18
CA ARG A 180 -52.33 22.89 20.93
C ARG A 180 -52.90 23.74 19.80
N THR A 181 -54.23 23.74 19.66
CA THR A 181 -54.91 24.53 18.63
C THR A 181 -54.73 26.02 18.86
N PHE A 182 -54.84 26.49 20.11
CA PHE A 182 -54.66 27.90 20.47
C PHE A 182 -53.22 28.39 20.20
N PHE A 183 -52.22 27.58 20.53
CA PHE A 183 -50.80 27.93 20.41
C PHE A 183 -50.16 27.56 19.07
N LYS A 184 -50.93 27.11 18.07
CA LYS A 184 -50.41 26.68 16.76
C LYS A 184 -49.50 27.72 16.08
N GLY A 185 -49.79 29.02 16.26
CA GLY A 185 -48.95 30.10 15.70
C GLY A 185 -47.51 30.12 16.21
N LEU A 186 -47.22 29.50 17.37
CA LEU A 186 -45.84 29.34 17.87
C LEU A 186 -45.02 28.38 17.03
N GLU A 187 -45.63 27.34 16.46
CA GLU A 187 -44.93 26.37 15.61
C GLU A 187 -44.48 27.03 14.30
N GLU A 188 -45.33 27.88 13.72
CA GLU A 188 -45.03 28.67 12.52
C GLU A 188 -43.87 29.65 12.74
N LEU A 189 -43.87 30.34 13.88
CA LEU A 189 -42.80 31.25 14.30
C LEU A 189 -41.47 30.53 14.51
N ASN A 190 -41.49 29.40 15.23
CA ASN A 190 -40.31 28.56 15.42
C ASN A 190 -39.75 28.04 14.10
N THR A 191 -40.63 27.63 13.19
CA THR A 191 -40.23 27.18 11.84
C THR A 191 -39.58 28.33 11.07
N SER A 192 -40.14 29.53 11.14
CA SER A 192 -39.58 30.73 10.49
C SER A 192 -38.16 31.08 10.99
N ILE A 193 -37.93 31.03 12.31
CA ILE A 193 -36.59 31.24 12.88
C ILE A 193 -35.64 30.11 12.46
N LEU A 194 -36.10 28.87 12.49
CA LEU A 194 -35.30 27.71 12.08
C LEU A 194 -34.89 27.81 10.60
N GLU A 195 -35.75 28.28 9.71
CA GLU A 195 -35.41 28.50 8.31
C GLU A 195 -34.33 29.59 8.14
N LYS A 196 -34.38 30.67 8.92
CA LYS A 196 -33.29 31.67 8.95
C LYS A 196 -31.98 31.06 9.48
N ILE A 197 -32.04 30.22 10.50
CA ILE A 197 -30.86 29.51 11.03
C ILE A 197 -30.28 28.56 9.99
N LYS A 198 -31.11 27.77 9.29
CA LYS A 198 -30.69 26.88 8.19
C LYS A 198 -30.04 27.67 7.07
N HIS A 199 -30.63 28.81 6.68
CA HIS A 199 -30.06 29.68 5.64
C HIS A 199 -28.66 30.20 6.02
N VAL A 200 -28.46 30.61 7.27
CA VAL A 200 -27.13 30.98 7.78
C VAL A 200 -26.18 29.77 7.79
N GLY A 201 -26.67 28.58 8.12
CA GLY A 201 -25.90 27.33 8.02
C GLY A 201 -25.43 27.05 6.60
N ALA A 202 -26.33 27.16 5.61
CA ALA A 202 -26.01 26.96 4.19
C ALA A 202 -25.00 27.99 3.66
N THR A 203 -25.10 29.24 4.10
CA THR A 203 -24.28 30.35 3.60
C THR A 203 -23.15 30.74 4.54
N LEU A 204 -22.81 29.91 5.55
CA LEU A 204 -21.97 30.30 6.68
C LEU A 204 -20.65 30.96 6.26
N THR A 205 -19.95 30.41 5.26
CA THR A 205 -18.65 30.94 4.84
C THR A 205 -18.72 32.32 4.19
N SER A 206 -19.83 32.69 3.56
CA SER A 206 -20.04 34.06 3.06
C SER A 206 -20.73 34.95 4.11
N ALA A 207 -21.70 34.41 4.84
CA ALA A 207 -22.51 35.12 5.83
C ALA A 207 -21.67 35.67 6.99
N VAL A 208 -20.62 34.98 7.42
CA VAL A 208 -19.71 35.48 8.46
C VAL A 208 -18.99 36.76 8.02
N VAL A 209 -18.80 36.97 6.72
CA VAL A 209 -18.16 38.17 6.14
C VAL A 209 -19.19 39.26 5.84
N THR A 210 -20.34 38.91 5.25
CA THR A 210 -21.33 39.88 4.76
C THR A 210 -22.44 40.20 5.75
N GLN A 211 -22.83 39.24 6.59
CA GLN A 211 -23.98 39.27 7.51
C GLN A 211 -23.55 38.84 8.93
N ASN A 212 -22.47 39.42 9.43
CA ASN A 212 -21.85 39.06 10.71
C ASN A 212 -22.82 39.15 11.91
N VAL A 213 -23.68 40.18 11.98
CA VAL A 213 -24.65 40.37 13.06
C VAL A 213 -25.70 39.25 13.06
N LEU A 214 -26.21 38.88 11.89
CA LEU A 214 -27.19 37.81 11.74
C LEU A 214 -26.60 36.46 12.20
N CYS A 215 -25.35 36.19 11.83
CA CYS A 215 -24.63 34.99 12.27
C CYS A 215 -24.53 34.92 13.80
N VAL A 216 -24.04 35.98 14.45
CA VAL A 216 -23.96 36.04 15.93
C VAL A 216 -25.32 35.79 16.56
N ASN A 217 -26.37 36.43 16.04
CA ASN A 217 -27.72 36.31 16.58
C ASN A 217 -28.25 34.88 16.47
N CYS A 218 -28.08 34.23 15.31
CA CYS A 218 -28.46 32.82 15.12
C CYS A 218 -27.69 31.89 16.07
N ILE A 219 -26.36 32.05 16.22
CA ILE A 219 -25.57 31.20 17.13
C ILE A 219 -26.00 31.39 18.59
N ARG A 220 -26.27 32.63 19.02
CA ARG A 220 -26.79 32.91 20.37
C ARG A 220 -28.15 32.27 20.61
N ILE A 221 -29.03 32.27 19.62
CA ILE A 221 -30.34 31.62 19.70
C ILE A 221 -30.17 30.11 19.83
N ILE A 222 -29.33 29.49 18.99
CA ILE A 222 -29.04 28.05 19.06
C ILE A 222 -28.55 27.67 20.45
N ASP A 223 -27.55 28.36 20.99
CA ASP A 223 -26.96 28.07 22.30
C ASP A 223 -27.98 28.24 23.45
N ARG A 224 -28.88 29.23 23.38
CA ARG A 224 -30.00 29.36 24.33
C ARG A 224 -30.97 28.18 24.23
N GLU A 225 -31.30 27.75 23.03
CA GLU A 225 -32.24 26.66 22.79
C GLU A 225 -31.69 25.29 23.19
N GLU A 226 -30.40 25.03 22.97
CA GLU A 226 -29.74 23.81 23.44
C GLU A 226 -29.71 23.74 24.98
N ARG A 227 -29.51 24.88 25.66
CA ARG A 227 -29.64 24.95 27.13
C ARG A 227 -31.07 24.68 27.59
N ALA A 228 -32.06 25.24 26.91
CA ALA A 228 -33.46 25.00 27.22
C ALA A 228 -33.83 23.51 27.03
N ASP A 229 -33.37 22.87 25.95
CA ASP A 229 -33.53 21.44 25.70
C ASP A 229 -32.90 20.59 26.82
N MET A 230 -31.69 20.95 27.29
CA MET A 230 -31.06 20.28 28.43
C MET A 230 -31.86 20.41 29.73
N ILE A 231 -32.43 21.59 30.00
CA ILE A 231 -33.27 21.83 31.19
C ILE A 231 -34.54 20.98 31.11
N TRP A 232 -35.18 20.95 29.95
CA TRP A 232 -36.40 20.15 29.74
C TRP A 232 -36.16 18.66 29.84
N LYS A 233 -35.05 18.14 29.29
CA LYS A 233 -34.63 16.74 29.49
C LYS A 233 -34.51 16.39 30.99
N LYS A 234 -33.91 17.28 31.79
CA LYS A 234 -33.82 17.09 33.27
C LYS A 234 -35.19 17.15 33.96
N ARG A 235 -36.11 18.00 33.49
CA ARG A 235 -37.48 18.11 34.02
C ARG A 235 -38.32 16.88 33.67
N GLN A 236 -38.21 16.38 32.43
CA GLN A 236 -38.89 15.18 31.98
C GLN A 236 -38.52 13.97 32.86
N ALA A 237 -37.24 13.81 33.19
CA ALA A 237 -36.77 12.73 34.07
C ALA A 237 -37.40 12.77 35.47
N LYS A 238 -37.86 13.94 35.95
CA LYS A 238 -38.52 14.09 37.26
C LYS A 238 -40.04 13.99 37.17
N ASN A 239 -40.64 14.58 36.14
CA ASN A 239 -42.07 14.87 36.09
C ASN A 239 -42.82 14.07 35.01
N GLY A 240 -42.12 13.33 34.15
CA GLY A 240 -42.69 12.59 33.02
C GLY A 240 -43.18 13.44 31.84
N PHE A 241 -43.33 14.76 32.03
CA PHE A 241 -43.83 15.70 31.01
C PHE A 241 -42.70 16.26 30.13
N MET A 242 -42.94 16.32 28.82
CA MET A 242 -42.11 17.03 27.83
C MET A 242 -43.04 17.91 26.98
N PRO A 243 -42.74 19.21 26.79
CA PRO A 243 -43.52 20.07 25.93
C PRO A 243 -43.49 19.65 24.46
N ASP A 244 -44.57 19.96 23.74
CA ASP A 244 -44.66 19.71 22.30
C ASP A 244 -43.58 20.52 21.55
N GLY A 245 -42.86 19.83 20.65
CA GLY A 245 -41.77 20.40 19.85
C GLY A 245 -40.37 20.38 20.51
N ARG A 246 -40.24 19.81 21.72
CA ARG A 246 -38.96 19.63 22.43
C ARG A 246 -38.52 18.15 22.41
N PRO A 247 -37.21 17.85 22.30
CA PRO A 247 -36.10 18.78 22.08
C PRO A 247 -36.11 19.36 20.65
N LYS A 248 -35.70 20.62 20.49
CA LYS A 248 -35.67 21.32 19.20
C LYS A 248 -34.46 20.91 18.34
N GLU A 249 -33.31 20.66 18.98
CA GLU A 249 -32.04 20.24 18.36
C GLU A 249 -31.58 21.15 17.21
N TRP A 250 -31.68 22.47 17.40
CA TRP A 250 -31.33 23.44 16.36
C TRP A 250 -29.85 23.44 16.01
N LYS A 251 -28.95 23.10 16.94
CA LYS A 251 -27.51 22.93 16.65
C LYS A 251 -27.30 21.82 15.61
N LYS A 252 -27.98 20.68 15.77
CA LYS A 252 -27.90 19.55 14.84
C LYS A 252 -28.43 19.93 13.45
N LYS A 253 -29.57 20.63 13.38
CA LYS A 253 -30.18 21.08 12.11
C LYS A 253 -29.31 22.10 11.38
N PHE A 254 -28.68 23.03 12.12
CA PHE A 254 -27.73 23.99 11.56
C PHE A 254 -26.54 23.30 10.89
N PHE A 255 -25.88 22.37 11.60
CA PHE A 255 -24.75 21.63 11.04
C PHE A 255 -25.15 20.67 9.91
N ALA A 256 -26.37 20.11 9.95
CA ALA A 256 -26.88 19.30 8.86
C ALA A 256 -27.03 20.10 7.55
N GLU A 257 -27.51 21.35 7.62
CA GLU A 257 -27.64 22.21 6.43
C GLU A 257 -26.27 22.67 5.90
N LEU A 258 -25.33 22.98 6.80
CA LEU A 258 -23.94 23.26 6.43
C LEU A 258 -23.31 22.05 5.72
N ALA A 259 -23.49 20.85 6.28
CA ALA A 259 -22.97 19.61 5.71
C ALA A 259 -23.56 19.32 4.33
N LYS A 260 -24.88 19.47 4.18
CA LYS A 260 -25.56 19.34 2.90
C LYS A 260 -25.01 20.31 1.87
N THR A 261 -24.82 21.58 2.23
CA THR A 261 -24.30 22.58 1.27
C THR A 261 -22.86 22.29 0.84
N ILE A 262 -22.03 21.79 1.76
CA ILE A 262 -20.66 21.37 1.42
C ILE A 262 -20.70 20.13 0.52
N GLN A 263 -21.55 19.15 0.83
CA GLN A 263 -21.74 17.94 0.03
C GLN A 263 -22.23 18.26 -1.39
N ASP A 264 -23.27 19.09 -1.53
CA ASP A 264 -23.80 19.56 -2.82
C ASP A 264 -22.72 20.29 -3.63
N ARG A 265 -21.83 21.03 -2.96
CA ARG A 265 -20.69 21.68 -3.63
C ARG A 265 -19.64 20.68 -4.10
N VAL A 266 -19.25 19.74 -3.25
CA VAL A 266 -18.26 18.69 -3.61
C VAL A 266 -18.78 17.85 -4.78
N GLN A 267 -20.07 17.51 -4.80
CA GLN A 267 -20.69 16.76 -5.89
C GLN A 267 -20.92 17.63 -7.14
N GLY A 268 -21.34 18.88 -6.95
CA GLY A 268 -21.72 19.83 -8.00
C GLY A 268 -20.57 20.63 -8.62
N CYS A 269 -19.31 20.41 -8.20
CA CYS A 269 -18.13 21.01 -8.83
C CYS A 269 -17.89 20.57 -10.30
N ALA A 270 -18.82 19.82 -10.90
CA ALA A 270 -18.78 19.39 -12.28
C ALA A 270 -18.65 20.60 -13.22
N VAL A 271 -17.45 20.77 -13.77
CA VAL A 271 -17.17 21.74 -14.83
C VAL A 271 -17.72 21.16 -16.13
N ASP A 272 -18.76 21.80 -16.69
CA ASP A 272 -19.17 21.60 -18.08
C ASP A 272 -17.97 21.86 -19.00
N SER A 273 -17.39 20.79 -19.52
CA SER A 273 -16.19 20.85 -20.36
C SER A 273 -16.25 19.72 -21.37
N GLU A 274 -16.17 20.06 -22.66
CA GLU A 274 -16.14 19.10 -23.78
C GLU A 274 -14.94 18.14 -23.74
N ASN A 275 -13.92 18.39 -22.90
CA ASN A 275 -12.70 17.58 -22.83
C ASN A 275 -12.71 16.58 -21.66
N GLU A 276 -13.22 15.38 -21.92
CA GLU A 276 -13.45 14.29 -20.97
C GLU A 276 -12.18 13.89 -20.17
N LYS A 277 -10.99 13.97 -20.78
CA LYS A 277 -9.71 13.53 -20.17
C LYS A 277 -9.26 14.35 -18.96
N THR A 278 -9.66 15.61 -18.84
CA THR A 278 -9.22 16.52 -17.76
C THR A 278 -10.33 16.88 -16.77
N ARG A 279 -11.52 16.31 -16.97
CA ARG A 279 -12.71 16.62 -16.18
C ARG A 279 -12.47 16.35 -14.69
N LEU A 280 -12.00 15.16 -14.34
CA LEU A 280 -11.80 14.76 -12.94
C LEU A 280 -10.63 15.51 -12.27
N VAL A 281 -9.54 15.83 -13.00
CA VAL A 281 -8.46 16.70 -12.45
C VAL A 281 -9.01 18.06 -12.02
N ARG A 282 -9.78 18.73 -12.89
CA ARG A 282 -10.33 20.06 -12.59
C ARG A 282 -11.36 20.00 -11.46
N HIS A 283 -12.19 18.96 -11.46
CA HIS A 283 -13.17 18.71 -10.40
C HIS A 283 -12.49 18.55 -9.04
N ASN A 284 -11.48 17.69 -8.97
CA ASN A 284 -10.69 17.43 -7.77
C ASN A 284 -9.93 18.67 -7.29
N GLU A 285 -9.42 19.48 -8.21
CA GLU A 285 -8.77 20.76 -7.89
C GLU A 285 -9.77 21.81 -7.38
N ALA A 286 -10.98 21.88 -7.96
CA ALA A 286 -12.04 22.76 -7.48
C ALA A 286 -12.46 22.39 -6.04
N ILE A 287 -12.64 21.09 -5.76
CA ILE A 287 -12.90 20.59 -4.40
C ILE A 287 -11.80 21.06 -3.44
N ARG A 288 -10.53 20.86 -3.81
CA ARG A 288 -9.37 21.27 -3.00
C ARG A 288 -9.40 22.78 -2.71
N GLN A 289 -9.61 23.61 -3.73
CA GLN A 289 -9.65 25.07 -3.57
C GLN A 289 -10.81 25.53 -2.67
N HIS A 290 -12.00 24.97 -2.85
CA HIS A 290 -13.16 25.28 -2.01
C HIS A 290 -12.94 24.87 -0.56
N ALA A 291 -12.43 23.67 -0.33
CA ALA A 291 -12.11 23.17 1.01
C ALA A 291 -11.05 24.04 1.70
N LEU A 292 -9.93 24.35 1.03
CA LEU A 292 -8.86 25.19 1.60
C LEU A 292 -9.37 26.61 1.92
N ARG A 293 -10.20 27.19 1.06
CA ARG A 293 -10.80 28.52 1.29
C ARG A 293 -11.70 28.50 2.52
N ASP A 294 -12.60 27.53 2.61
CA ASP A 294 -13.56 27.44 3.69
C ASP A 294 -12.90 27.07 5.02
N LEU A 295 -11.91 26.16 5.02
CA LEU A 295 -11.11 25.84 6.20
C LEU A 295 -10.32 27.05 6.72
N ARG A 296 -9.85 27.93 5.82
CA ARG A 296 -9.20 29.19 6.21
C ARG A 296 -10.16 30.13 6.92
N ILE A 297 -11.41 30.22 6.45
CA ILE A 297 -12.46 31.01 7.11
C ILE A 297 -12.83 30.37 8.45
N ALA A 298 -12.99 29.05 8.50
CA ALA A 298 -13.31 28.29 9.70
C ALA A 298 -12.23 28.43 10.79
N LYS A 299 -10.95 28.53 10.40
CA LYS A 299 -9.84 28.69 11.34
C LYS A 299 -9.65 30.13 11.81
N ASN A 300 -9.77 31.11 10.92
CA ASN A 300 -9.35 32.49 11.21
C ASN A 300 -10.50 33.42 11.58
N ILE A 301 -11.72 33.14 11.11
CA ILE A 301 -12.86 34.07 11.23
C ILE A 301 -13.95 33.47 12.12
N CYS A 302 -14.37 32.23 11.88
CA CYS A 302 -15.45 31.59 12.64
C CYS A 302 -15.22 31.57 14.17
N PRO A 303 -14.01 31.38 14.73
CA PRO A 303 -13.84 31.34 16.19
C PRO A 303 -14.25 32.63 16.93
N VAL A 304 -14.39 33.75 16.23
CA VAL A 304 -14.90 35.02 16.80
C VAL A 304 -16.40 34.96 17.08
N PHE A 305 -17.14 34.12 16.34
CA PHE A 305 -18.60 34.04 16.34
C PHE A 305 -19.13 32.82 17.10
N PHE A 306 -18.32 31.77 17.19
CA PHE A 306 -18.69 30.49 17.77
C PHE A 306 -18.05 30.29 19.15
N PRO A 307 -18.81 29.78 20.13
CA PRO A 307 -18.25 29.31 21.39
C PRO A 307 -17.16 28.22 21.20
N PRO A 308 -16.13 28.13 22.08
CA PRO A 308 -15.05 27.15 21.94
C PRO A 308 -15.49 25.68 21.93
N ASP A 309 -16.57 25.35 22.64
CA ASP A 309 -17.16 24.00 22.71
C ASP A 309 -17.81 23.53 21.39
N TYR A 310 -17.92 24.41 20.40
CA TYR A 310 -18.37 24.01 19.07
C TYR A 310 -17.26 23.37 18.24
N GLU A 311 -15.98 23.61 18.58
CA GLU A 311 -14.82 23.11 17.85
C GLU A 311 -14.98 23.32 16.33
N ILE A 312 -15.38 24.55 15.95
CA ILE A 312 -15.92 24.84 14.61
C ILE A 312 -14.97 24.45 13.48
N PHE A 313 -13.65 24.63 13.68
CA PHE A 313 -12.65 24.24 12.69
C PHE A 313 -12.64 22.72 12.46
N ASP A 314 -12.63 21.94 13.53
CA ASP A 314 -12.63 20.48 13.49
C ASP A 314 -13.93 19.96 12.86
N ARG A 315 -15.08 20.60 13.16
CA ARG A 315 -16.36 20.31 12.50
C ARG A 315 -16.34 20.55 10.99
N PHE A 316 -15.70 21.64 10.53
CA PHE A 316 -15.54 21.86 9.10
C PHE A 316 -14.64 20.80 8.45
N ALA A 317 -13.56 20.40 9.11
CA ALA A 317 -12.67 19.36 8.62
C ALA A 317 -13.38 17.99 8.52
N GLU A 318 -14.18 17.62 9.53
CA GLU A 318 -15.04 16.42 9.54
C GLU A 318 -16.02 16.42 8.36
N ILE A 319 -16.78 17.51 8.21
CA ILE A 319 -17.81 17.63 7.16
C ILE A 319 -17.19 17.54 5.76
N TYR A 320 -16.06 18.23 5.53
CA TYR A 320 -15.36 18.14 4.24
C TYR A 320 -14.79 16.75 3.99
N HIS A 321 -14.20 16.12 5.02
CA HIS A 321 -13.67 14.75 4.91
C HIS A 321 -14.77 13.76 4.52
N ASP A 322 -15.90 13.78 5.23
CA ASP A 322 -17.03 12.89 4.96
C ASP A 322 -17.65 13.17 3.57
N ALA A 323 -17.83 14.44 3.20
CA ALA A 323 -18.37 14.81 1.89
C ALA A 323 -17.47 14.32 0.73
N ILE A 324 -16.16 14.43 0.89
CA ILE A 324 -15.17 13.93 -0.07
C ILE A 324 -15.20 12.40 -0.13
N GLY A 325 -15.27 11.72 1.02
CA GLY A 325 -15.37 10.26 1.11
C GLY A 325 -16.59 9.72 0.35
N ILE A 326 -17.77 10.30 0.59
CA ILE A 326 -19.02 9.96 -0.13
C ILE A 326 -18.85 10.16 -1.63
N HIS A 327 -18.26 11.29 -2.04
CA HIS A 327 -18.08 11.60 -3.44
C HIS A 327 -17.15 10.62 -4.15
N ILE A 328 -16.01 10.27 -3.54
CA ILE A 328 -15.08 9.27 -4.10
C ILE A 328 -15.75 7.90 -4.20
N GLU A 329 -16.51 7.51 -3.18
CA GLU A 329 -17.22 6.23 -3.18
C GLU A 329 -18.24 6.16 -4.32
N ASN A 330 -18.99 7.25 -4.57
CA ASN A 330 -19.90 7.35 -5.70
C ASN A 330 -19.16 7.25 -7.05
N LEU A 331 -18.04 7.95 -7.21
CA LEU A 331 -17.20 7.87 -8.43
C LEU A 331 -16.72 6.44 -8.71
N ILE A 332 -16.31 5.70 -7.67
CA ILE A 332 -15.89 4.31 -7.82
C ILE A 332 -17.08 3.42 -8.22
N ASN A 333 -18.25 3.63 -7.62
CA ASN A 333 -19.46 2.85 -7.90
C ASN A 333 -20.02 3.10 -9.31
N GLU A 334 -19.86 4.31 -9.86
CA GLU A 334 -20.23 4.67 -11.23
C GLU A 334 -19.32 4.00 -12.28
N GLY A 335 -18.11 3.62 -11.87
CA GLY A 335 -17.10 2.98 -12.70
C GLY A 335 -16.13 4.00 -13.30
N LEU A 336 -14.83 3.71 -13.17
CA LEU A 336 -13.75 4.61 -13.57
C LEU A 336 -13.00 4.08 -14.80
N ASN A 337 -12.69 5.00 -15.72
CA ASN A 337 -11.76 4.71 -16.81
C ASN A 337 -10.30 4.77 -16.33
N ASP A 338 -9.37 4.28 -17.14
CA ASP A 338 -7.96 4.14 -16.73
C ASP A 338 -7.29 5.47 -16.38
N THR A 339 -7.72 6.56 -17.02
CA THR A 339 -7.20 7.91 -16.76
C THR A 339 -7.77 8.45 -15.45
N GLU A 340 -9.05 8.20 -15.18
CA GLU A 340 -9.72 8.59 -13.94
C GLU A 340 -9.18 7.83 -12.73
N ILE A 341 -8.85 6.53 -12.87
CA ILE A 341 -8.21 5.75 -11.79
C ILE A 341 -6.87 6.38 -11.39
N VAL A 342 -6.04 6.77 -12.37
CA VAL A 342 -4.76 7.44 -12.12
C VAL A 342 -4.95 8.78 -11.41
N GLN A 343 -5.90 9.58 -11.90
CA GLN A 343 -6.20 10.90 -11.33
C GLN A 343 -6.73 10.79 -9.90
N LEU A 344 -7.59 9.82 -9.62
CA LEU A 344 -8.15 9.58 -8.30
C LEU A 344 -7.11 9.06 -7.31
N LEU A 345 -6.32 8.04 -7.68
CA LEU A 345 -5.26 7.52 -6.83
C LEU A 345 -4.22 8.60 -6.50
N GLY A 346 -3.84 9.40 -7.50
CA GLY A 346 -2.96 10.55 -7.30
C GLY A 346 -3.52 11.56 -6.32
N TRP A 347 -4.81 11.88 -6.43
CA TRP A 347 -5.46 12.85 -5.54
C TRP A 347 -5.61 12.34 -4.10
N ILE A 348 -5.93 11.05 -3.91
CA ILE A 348 -5.96 10.42 -2.59
C ILE A 348 -4.57 10.45 -1.94
N ASN A 349 -3.50 10.19 -2.71
CA ASN A 349 -2.13 10.29 -2.19
C ASN A 349 -1.78 11.74 -1.81
N ALA A 350 -2.25 12.73 -2.57
CA ALA A 350 -2.06 14.15 -2.29
C ALA A 350 -2.91 14.66 -1.09
N TYR A 351 -3.98 13.96 -0.71
CA TYR A 351 -4.87 14.38 0.38
C TYR A 351 -4.15 14.60 1.72
N HIS A 352 -3.14 13.77 2.00
CA HIS A 352 -2.34 13.81 3.23
C HIS A 352 -1.01 14.55 3.09
N THR A 353 -0.82 15.35 2.05
CA THR A 353 0.38 16.19 1.88
C THR A 353 0.12 17.62 2.35
N GLU A 354 1.18 18.43 2.36
CA GLU A 354 1.11 19.86 2.64
C GLU A 354 0.26 20.63 1.61
N GLU A 355 -0.04 20.03 0.46
CA GLU A 355 -0.85 20.64 -0.60
C GLU A 355 -2.35 20.66 -0.25
N PHE A 356 -2.78 19.82 0.70
CA PHE A 356 -4.18 19.72 1.12
C PHE A 356 -4.38 19.70 2.64
N MET A 357 -4.73 18.56 3.25
CA MET A 357 -5.19 18.54 4.66
C MET A 357 -4.06 18.67 5.68
N LYS A 358 -2.82 18.32 5.34
CA LYS A 358 -1.63 18.57 6.19
C LYS A 358 -0.95 19.90 5.90
N HIS A 359 -1.64 20.82 5.22
CA HIS A 359 -1.11 22.17 4.98
C HIS A 359 -0.72 22.83 6.32
N PRO A 360 0.45 23.50 6.43
CA PRO A 360 0.98 24.03 7.68
C PRO A 360 0.01 24.97 8.43
N LEU A 361 -0.80 25.73 7.69
CA LEU A 361 -1.84 26.59 8.26
C LEU A 361 -2.95 25.81 8.99
N PHE A 362 -3.27 24.59 8.57
CA PHE A 362 -4.40 23.82 9.12
C PHE A 362 -3.90 22.81 10.15
N ASN A 363 -2.87 22.02 9.78
CA ASN A 363 -2.29 20.94 10.58
C ASN A 363 -3.37 20.05 11.20
N VAL A 364 -4.29 19.54 10.36
CA VAL A 364 -5.44 18.75 10.79
C VAL A 364 -4.96 17.43 11.39
N ASP A 365 -5.34 17.18 12.64
CA ASP A 365 -5.08 15.91 13.32
C ASP A 365 -6.31 15.01 13.23
N PHE A 366 -6.28 14.08 12.28
CA PHE A 366 -7.38 13.14 12.05
C PHE A 366 -7.71 12.24 13.25
N SER A 367 -6.78 12.07 14.21
CA SER A 367 -7.04 11.24 15.40
C SER A 367 -8.05 11.86 16.38
N ARG A 368 -8.28 13.17 16.26
CA ARG A 368 -9.18 13.95 17.12
C ARG A 368 -10.57 14.16 16.49
N LEU A 369 -10.71 13.85 15.20
CA LEU A 369 -11.92 14.11 14.44
C LEU A 369 -12.91 12.94 14.54
N ASN A 370 -14.20 13.24 14.60
CA ASN A 370 -15.28 12.27 14.50
C ASN A 370 -15.69 12.05 13.04
N ILE A 371 -14.82 11.37 12.29
CA ILE A 371 -14.98 11.06 10.87
C ILE A 371 -15.74 9.74 10.64
N GLN A 372 -16.59 9.70 9.61
CA GLN A 372 -17.29 8.49 9.19
C GLN A 372 -16.44 7.64 8.24
N TYR A 373 -15.62 8.30 7.42
CA TYR A 373 -14.69 7.66 6.51
C TYR A 373 -13.32 7.46 7.18
N PRO A 374 -12.55 6.45 6.76
CA PRO A 374 -11.19 6.26 7.25
C PRO A 374 -10.31 7.45 6.81
N PRO A 375 -9.20 7.74 7.52
CA PRO A 375 -8.35 8.89 7.22
C PRO A 375 -7.92 9.00 5.75
N ASN A 376 -7.64 7.87 5.10
CA ASN A 376 -7.28 7.78 3.68
C ASN A 376 -8.47 7.90 2.70
N LEU A 377 -9.63 8.39 3.15
CA LEU A 377 -10.90 8.56 2.42
C LEU A 377 -11.59 7.27 1.98
N LEU A 378 -10.85 6.17 1.84
CA LEU A 378 -11.36 4.86 1.45
C LEU A 378 -10.87 3.76 2.40
N PRO A 379 -11.69 2.72 2.64
CA PRO A 379 -11.22 1.50 3.29
C PRO A 379 -10.04 0.89 2.54
N ASP A 380 -9.07 0.33 3.29
CA ASP A 380 -7.85 -0.23 2.71
C ASP A 380 -8.14 -1.32 1.65
N ASP A 381 -9.21 -2.10 1.83
CA ASP A 381 -9.63 -3.13 0.87
C ASP A 381 -10.07 -2.52 -0.47
N LYS A 382 -10.91 -1.47 -0.44
CA LYS A 382 -11.37 -0.76 -1.65
C LYS A 382 -10.21 -0.07 -2.36
N LEU A 383 -9.34 0.58 -1.60
CA LEU A 383 -8.14 1.24 -2.13
C LEU A 383 -7.18 0.23 -2.77
N THR A 384 -6.99 -0.93 -2.13
CA THR A 384 -6.17 -2.02 -2.67
C THR A 384 -6.79 -2.60 -3.94
N SER A 385 -8.11 -2.80 -3.98
CA SER A 385 -8.83 -3.24 -5.18
C SER A 385 -8.63 -2.27 -6.35
N LEU A 386 -8.76 -0.96 -6.11
CA LEU A 386 -8.57 0.07 -7.14
C LEU A 386 -7.12 0.08 -7.68
N ARG A 387 -6.14 -0.04 -6.79
CA ARG A 387 -4.71 -0.16 -7.15
C ARG A 387 -4.44 -1.42 -7.97
N GLN A 388 -4.99 -2.56 -7.56
CA GLN A 388 -4.87 -3.83 -8.29
C GLN A 388 -5.54 -3.76 -9.66
N GLU A 389 -6.71 -3.12 -9.77
CA GLU A 389 -7.39 -2.94 -11.04
C GLU A 389 -6.55 -2.12 -12.02
N TYR A 390 -5.95 -1.02 -11.57
CA TYR A 390 -5.04 -0.22 -12.39
C TYR A 390 -3.86 -1.06 -12.91
N VAL A 391 -3.17 -1.77 -12.00
CA VAL A 391 -2.01 -2.60 -12.40
C VAL A 391 -2.45 -3.67 -13.39
N ARG A 392 -3.55 -4.37 -13.12
CA ARG A 392 -4.09 -5.41 -14.01
C ARG A 392 -4.38 -4.87 -15.41
N LYS A 393 -5.07 -3.72 -15.52
CA LYS A 393 -5.37 -3.11 -16.82
C LYS A 393 -4.11 -2.65 -17.56
N THR A 394 -3.14 -2.07 -16.85
CA THR A 394 -1.85 -1.66 -17.43
C THR A 394 -1.05 -2.87 -17.92
N ILE A 395 -1.03 -3.97 -17.17
CA ILE A 395 -0.37 -5.23 -17.55
C ILE A 395 -1.03 -5.85 -18.80
N ILE A 396 -2.36 -5.85 -18.89
CA ILE A 396 -3.08 -6.31 -20.10
C ILE A 396 -2.71 -5.45 -21.32
N LYS A 397 -2.60 -4.13 -21.16
CA LYS A 397 -2.16 -3.24 -22.25
C LYS A 397 -0.71 -3.53 -22.66
N LEU A 398 0.18 -3.75 -21.69
CA LEU A 398 1.57 -4.13 -21.95
C LEU A 398 1.62 -5.45 -22.73
N ASN A 399 0.90 -6.48 -22.29
CA ASN A 399 0.83 -7.76 -22.99
C ASN A 399 0.34 -7.60 -24.44
N GLY A 400 -0.74 -6.85 -24.65
CA GLY A 400 -1.26 -6.54 -25.98
C GLY A 400 -0.28 -5.75 -26.85
N TRP A 401 0.53 -4.88 -26.25
CA TRP A 401 1.63 -4.18 -26.95
C TRP A 401 2.73 -5.15 -27.36
N LEU A 402 3.21 -5.99 -26.43
CA LEU A 402 4.26 -6.99 -26.68
C LEU A 402 3.90 -7.94 -27.82
N ILE A 403 2.66 -8.45 -27.83
CA ILE A 403 2.16 -9.33 -28.91
C ILE A 403 2.20 -8.61 -30.26
N LYS A 404 1.75 -7.34 -30.31
CA LYS A 404 1.77 -6.54 -31.54
C LYS A 404 3.20 -6.24 -32.01
N SER A 405 4.09 -5.89 -31.09
CA SER A 405 5.51 -5.64 -31.39
C SER A 405 6.18 -6.88 -31.99
N LEU A 406 5.93 -8.06 -31.41
CA LEU A 406 6.45 -9.30 -31.96
C LEU A 406 5.85 -9.62 -33.34
N ALA A 407 4.55 -9.42 -33.53
CA ALA A 407 3.92 -9.64 -34.85
C ALA A 407 4.51 -8.73 -35.93
N ILE A 408 4.80 -7.46 -35.60
CA ILE A 408 5.48 -6.53 -36.52
C ILE A 408 6.89 -7.03 -36.85
N ASP A 409 7.63 -7.50 -35.84
CA ASP A 409 8.99 -8.01 -36.03
C ASP A 409 9.02 -9.31 -36.86
N VAL A 410 8.06 -10.22 -36.64
CA VAL A 410 7.91 -11.46 -37.43
C VAL A 410 7.71 -11.17 -38.92
N GLU A 411 6.98 -10.10 -39.27
CA GLU A 411 6.86 -9.68 -40.66
C GLU A 411 8.15 -9.02 -41.18
N ASP A 412 8.92 -8.37 -40.32
CA ASP A 412 10.23 -7.80 -40.66
C ASP A 412 11.23 -8.88 -41.09
N TRP A 413 11.23 -10.06 -40.44
CA TRP A 413 12.12 -11.17 -40.77
C TRP A 413 11.92 -11.75 -42.18
N LYS A 414 10.82 -11.38 -42.85
CA LYS A 414 10.45 -11.86 -44.19
C LYS A 414 10.86 -10.90 -45.30
N ARG A 415 11.57 -9.82 -44.97
CA ARG A 415 12.02 -8.80 -45.94
C ARG A 415 13.13 -9.32 -46.84
N SER A 416 13.19 -8.76 -48.04
CA SER A 416 14.26 -8.99 -49.02
C SER A 416 15.47 -8.07 -48.81
N THR A 417 15.72 -7.65 -47.58
CA THR A 417 16.87 -6.80 -47.19
C THR A 417 17.50 -7.36 -45.92
N LYS A 418 18.81 -7.19 -45.76
CA LYS A 418 19.51 -7.56 -44.53
C LYS A 418 19.01 -6.73 -43.34
N PRO A 419 18.98 -7.31 -42.11
CA PRO A 419 18.80 -6.52 -40.90
C PRO A 419 19.95 -5.52 -40.73
N GLU A 420 19.67 -4.43 -40.02
CA GLU A 420 20.63 -3.38 -39.76
C GLU A 420 21.72 -3.84 -38.78
N LEU A 421 22.87 -3.16 -38.81
CA LEU A 421 23.98 -3.35 -37.88
C LEU A 421 23.98 -2.22 -36.85
N ASN A 422 24.17 -2.56 -35.58
CA ASN A 422 24.37 -1.57 -34.53
C ASN A 422 25.82 -1.08 -34.45
N ASP A 423 26.11 -0.13 -33.55
CA ASP A 423 27.46 0.44 -33.36
C ASP A 423 28.54 -0.61 -33.05
N ALA A 424 28.14 -1.74 -32.45
CA ALA A 424 29.02 -2.86 -32.16
C ALA A 424 29.13 -3.86 -33.33
N SER A 425 28.68 -3.47 -34.53
CA SER A 425 28.62 -4.31 -35.74
C SER A 425 27.85 -5.61 -35.56
N ASN A 426 26.82 -5.62 -34.70
CA ASN A 426 25.94 -6.77 -34.52
C ASN A 426 24.61 -6.55 -35.25
N TYR A 427 24.05 -7.60 -35.87
CA TYR A 427 22.71 -7.53 -36.44
C TYR A 427 21.67 -7.26 -35.36
N TYR A 428 20.69 -6.40 -35.66
CA TYR A 428 19.59 -6.12 -34.75
C TYR A 428 18.28 -5.88 -35.50
N THR A 429 17.17 -6.01 -34.78
CA THR A 429 15.87 -5.51 -35.23
C THR A 429 15.30 -4.53 -34.20
N PRO A 430 14.29 -3.71 -34.55
CA PRO A 430 13.67 -2.76 -33.63
C PRO A 430 12.94 -3.40 -32.43
N LEU A 431 12.77 -4.73 -32.37
CA LEU A 431 11.99 -5.40 -31.34
C LEU A 431 12.43 -5.05 -29.92
N SER A 432 13.74 -5.02 -29.67
CA SER A 432 14.28 -4.71 -28.34
C SER A 432 13.85 -3.32 -27.86
N LEU A 433 13.83 -2.33 -28.75
CA LEU A 433 13.33 -0.98 -28.46
C LEU A 433 11.82 -0.97 -28.26
N MET A 434 11.06 -1.66 -29.12
CA MET A 434 9.60 -1.74 -29.01
C MET A 434 9.12 -2.37 -27.69
N VAL A 435 9.83 -3.39 -27.21
CA VAL A 435 9.56 -4.07 -25.93
C VAL A 435 9.90 -3.17 -24.74
N LEU A 436 11.02 -2.45 -24.78
CA LEU A 436 11.50 -1.64 -23.66
C LEU A 436 10.84 -0.26 -23.56
N SER A 437 10.37 0.31 -24.66
CA SER A 437 9.74 1.64 -24.71
C SER A 437 8.61 1.85 -23.68
N PRO A 438 7.54 1.01 -23.63
CA PRO A 438 6.46 1.21 -22.66
C PRO A 438 6.91 1.04 -21.21
N ILE A 439 7.93 0.20 -20.97
CA ILE A 439 8.49 -0.02 -19.65
C ILE A 439 9.25 1.23 -19.21
N ASN A 440 10.09 1.78 -20.08
CA ASN A 440 10.83 3.01 -19.80
C ASN A 440 9.91 4.23 -19.59
N GLU A 441 8.75 4.29 -20.26
CA GLU A 441 7.78 5.37 -20.03
C GLU A 441 7.11 5.27 -18.65
N LEU A 442 6.73 4.06 -18.22
CA LEU A 442 6.08 3.83 -16.93
C LEU A 442 7.05 3.91 -15.75
N VAL A 443 8.28 3.45 -15.96
CA VAL A 443 9.31 3.26 -14.93
C VAL A 443 10.33 4.41 -14.89
N GLY A 444 10.64 5.02 -16.03
CA GLY A 444 11.69 6.04 -16.18
C GLY A 444 11.29 7.43 -15.66
N GLU A 445 11.74 8.49 -16.35
CA GLU A 445 11.66 9.89 -15.89
C GLU A 445 10.22 10.39 -15.60
N GLY A 446 9.20 9.68 -16.07
CA GLY A 446 7.79 10.03 -15.90
C GLY A 446 7.27 9.98 -14.46
N LYS A 447 7.97 9.30 -13.52
CA LYS A 447 7.60 9.20 -12.08
C LYS A 447 6.14 8.81 -11.80
N LEU A 448 5.39 8.29 -12.77
CA LEU A 448 3.96 8.03 -12.63
C LEU A 448 3.70 6.93 -11.59
N LEU A 449 4.45 5.83 -11.63
CA LEU A 449 4.32 4.77 -10.64
C LEU A 449 4.70 5.25 -9.22
N HIS A 450 5.68 6.16 -9.12
CA HIS A 450 6.03 6.80 -7.85
C HIS A 450 4.89 7.70 -7.33
N PHE A 451 4.26 8.47 -8.23
CA PHE A 451 3.11 9.30 -7.92
C PHE A 451 1.89 8.49 -7.45
N LEU A 452 1.67 7.31 -8.04
CA LEU A 452 0.60 6.39 -7.66
C LEU A 452 0.89 5.62 -6.35
N GLY A 453 2.13 5.65 -5.88
CA GLY A 453 2.57 5.12 -4.60
C GLY A 453 3.23 3.74 -4.68
N ASN A 454 4.01 3.42 -3.64
CA ASN A 454 4.90 2.25 -3.62
C ASN A 454 4.17 0.92 -3.85
N VAL A 455 2.96 0.75 -3.31
CA VAL A 455 2.18 -0.49 -3.47
C VAL A 455 1.85 -0.77 -4.95
N VAL A 456 1.48 0.28 -5.70
CA VAL A 456 1.18 0.17 -7.14
C VAL A 456 2.46 -0.16 -7.91
N ARG A 457 3.54 0.58 -7.62
CA ARG A 457 4.85 0.39 -8.26
C ARG A 457 5.38 -1.03 -8.04
N GLU A 458 5.41 -1.51 -6.79
CA GLU A 458 5.88 -2.86 -6.45
C GLU A 458 5.08 -3.94 -7.17
N SER A 459 3.74 -3.84 -7.13
CA SER A 459 2.86 -4.80 -7.79
C SER A 459 3.07 -4.81 -9.31
N PHE A 460 3.23 -3.63 -9.91
CA PHE A 460 3.53 -3.50 -11.35
C PHE A 460 4.88 -4.12 -11.70
N LEU A 461 5.96 -3.83 -10.98
CA LEU A 461 7.29 -4.35 -11.29
C LEU A 461 7.33 -5.89 -11.26
N VAL A 462 6.66 -6.51 -10.28
CA VAL A 462 6.56 -7.97 -10.18
C VAL A 462 5.79 -8.54 -11.37
N GLN A 463 4.59 -8.02 -11.67
CA GLN A 463 3.78 -8.53 -12.78
C GLN A 463 4.42 -8.25 -14.15
N CYS A 464 5.04 -7.10 -14.33
CA CYS A 464 5.78 -6.74 -15.54
C CYS A 464 6.93 -7.72 -15.79
N THR A 465 7.69 -8.09 -14.75
CA THR A 465 8.75 -9.10 -14.84
C THR A 465 8.20 -10.45 -15.30
N GLN A 466 7.03 -10.85 -14.80
CA GLN A 466 6.36 -12.10 -15.22
C GLN A 466 5.86 -12.04 -16.67
N GLU A 467 5.36 -10.90 -17.13
CA GLU A 467 4.96 -10.71 -18.53
C GLU A 467 6.15 -10.78 -19.49
N ILE A 468 7.27 -10.13 -19.17
CA ILE A 468 8.49 -10.20 -20.00
C ILE A 468 9.09 -11.60 -19.99
N PHE A 469 9.04 -12.29 -18.84
CA PHE A 469 9.39 -13.72 -18.78
C PHE A 469 8.51 -14.55 -19.72
N SER A 470 7.19 -14.34 -19.69
CA SER A 470 6.23 -15.09 -20.53
C SER A 470 6.39 -14.77 -22.02
N PHE A 471 6.73 -13.52 -22.34
CA PHE A 471 7.00 -13.08 -23.70
C PHE A 471 8.14 -13.86 -24.36
N ALA A 472 9.18 -14.25 -23.61
CA ALA A 472 10.29 -15.06 -24.14
C ALA A 472 9.81 -16.36 -24.82
N ARG A 473 8.79 -17.01 -24.25
CA ARG A 473 8.21 -18.24 -24.83
C ARG A 473 7.44 -17.98 -26.13
N ASN A 474 6.67 -16.90 -26.17
CA ASN A 474 5.98 -16.50 -27.40
C ASN A 474 6.99 -16.15 -28.50
N TYR A 475 8.07 -15.48 -28.11
CA TYR A 475 9.15 -15.14 -29.03
C TYR A 475 9.85 -16.38 -29.60
N GLU A 476 10.20 -17.36 -28.76
CA GLU A 476 10.77 -18.63 -29.21
C GLU A 476 9.82 -19.37 -30.18
N ASN A 477 8.52 -19.41 -29.88
CA ASN A 477 7.52 -20.05 -30.73
C ASN A 477 7.46 -19.39 -32.12
N SER A 478 7.49 -18.05 -32.19
CA SER A 478 7.53 -17.34 -33.48
C SER A 478 8.82 -17.62 -34.26
N ILE A 479 9.97 -17.71 -33.59
CA ILE A 479 11.24 -18.11 -34.25
C ILE A 479 11.15 -19.55 -34.76
N ARG A 480 10.50 -20.45 -34.01
CA ARG A 480 10.28 -21.85 -34.42
C ARG A 480 9.39 -21.96 -35.65
N GLU A 481 8.32 -21.17 -35.71
CA GLU A 481 7.46 -21.07 -36.89
C GLU A 481 8.24 -20.53 -38.10
N TYR A 482 9.06 -19.50 -37.89
CA TYR A 482 9.92 -18.92 -38.93
C TYR A 482 10.93 -19.96 -39.47
N ARG A 483 11.59 -20.71 -38.58
CA ARG A 483 12.45 -21.84 -38.94
C ARG A 483 11.70 -22.87 -39.79
N ASN A 484 10.52 -23.30 -39.36
CA ASN A 484 9.75 -24.31 -40.08
C ASN A 484 9.34 -23.81 -41.48
N ALA A 485 8.97 -22.53 -41.60
CA ALA A 485 8.68 -21.92 -42.89
C ALA A 485 9.91 -21.88 -43.82
N TYR A 486 11.09 -21.57 -43.27
CA TYR A 486 12.35 -21.60 -44.01
C TYR A 486 12.70 -23.00 -44.53
N LEU A 487 12.52 -24.03 -43.70
CA LEU A 487 12.82 -25.41 -44.10
C LEU A 487 11.89 -25.94 -45.21
N ILE A 488 10.70 -25.36 -45.36
CA ILE A 488 9.76 -25.70 -46.45
C ILE A 488 10.19 -25.04 -47.76
N ASP A 489 10.52 -23.74 -47.73
CA ASP A 489 10.93 -22.97 -48.91
C ASP A 489 12.03 -21.97 -48.55
N ARG A 490 13.27 -22.41 -48.74
CA ARG A 490 14.48 -21.64 -48.40
C ARG A 490 14.64 -20.39 -49.26
N ALA A 491 14.21 -20.43 -50.52
CA ALA A 491 14.39 -19.33 -51.47
C ALA A 491 13.56 -18.09 -51.09
N ARG A 492 12.46 -18.30 -50.36
CA ARG A 492 11.60 -17.23 -49.86
C ARG A 492 12.27 -16.35 -48.79
N PHE A 493 13.29 -16.84 -48.10
CA PHE A 493 13.93 -16.14 -46.99
C PHE A 493 15.45 -15.99 -47.24
N PRO A 494 15.86 -15.07 -48.14
CA PRO A 494 17.25 -14.95 -48.57
C PRO A 494 18.21 -14.52 -47.45
N TYR A 495 17.72 -13.85 -46.41
CA TYR A 495 18.51 -13.34 -45.27
C TYR A 495 18.16 -14.04 -43.95
N TYR A 496 17.77 -15.32 -44.02
CA TYR A 496 17.32 -16.09 -42.87
C TYR A 496 18.34 -16.11 -41.73
N ILE A 497 19.62 -16.39 -42.02
CA ILE A 497 20.65 -16.44 -40.98
C ILE A 497 20.84 -15.06 -40.34
N GLU A 498 20.95 -14.00 -41.13
CA GLU A 498 21.11 -12.64 -40.61
C GLU A 498 20.00 -12.28 -39.62
N TYR A 499 18.73 -12.59 -39.95
CA TYR A 499 17.61 -12.36 -39.05
C TYR A 499 17.62 -13.29 -37.83
N ILE A 500 18.00 -14.56 -37.96
CA ILE A 500 18.17 -15.47 -36.81
C ILE A 500 19.23 -14.95 -35.84
N LEU A 501 20.35 -14.44 -36.34
CA LEU A 501 21.40 -13.84 -35.51
C LEU A 501 20.94 -12.50 -34.89
N ALA A 502 20.18 -11.68 -35.63
CA ALA A 502 19.57 -10.47 -35.09
C ALA A 502 18.64 -10.79 -33.91
N ASN A 503 17.83 -11.84 -34.02
CA ASN A 503 16.96 -12.31 -32.96
C ASN A 503 17.76 -12.83 -31.74
N ALA A 504 18.86 -13.57 -31.96
CA ALA A 504 19.76 -13.96 -30.87
C ALA A 504 20.33 -12.72 -30.13
N ASN A 505 20.74 -11.69 -30.86
CA ASN A 505 21.24 -10.44 -30.27
C ASN A 505 20.14 -9.67 -29.52
N ASN A 506 18.92 -9.63 -30.05
CA ASN A 506 17.77 -8.99 -29.40
C ASN A 506 17.44 -9.64 -28.05
N THR A 507 17.48 -10.98 -27.95
CA THR A 507 17.22 -11.66 -26.67
C THR A 507 18.16 -11.20 -25.56
N LEU A 508 19.45 -11.05 -25.88
CA LEU A 508 20.47 -10.57 -24.94
C LEU A 508 20.21 -9.12 -24.53
N THR A 509 19.89 -8.27 -25.51
CA THR A 509 19.59 -6.85 -25.28
C THR A 509 18.34 -6.67 -24.42
N ILE A 510 17.26 -7.39 -24.71
CA ILE A 510 16.01 -7.32 -23.93
C ILE A 510 16.26 -7.75 -22.49
N ALA A 511 16.88 -8.91 -22.28
CA ALA A 511 17.12 -9.46 -20.95
C ALA A 511 18.02 -8.56 -20.09
N ASN A 512 19.11 -8.03 -20.67
CA ASN A 512 20.04 -7.18 -19.94
C ASN A 512 19.48 -5.77 -19.68
N SER A 513 18.88 -5.14 -20.68
CA SER A 513 18.33 -3.79 -20.54
C SER A 513 17.14 -3.78 -19.59
N PHE A 514 16.23 -4.77 -19.68
CA PHE A 514 15.13 -4.89 -18.73
C PHE A 514 15.64 -5.09 -17.30
N ALA A 515 16.59 -6.01 -17.10
CA ALA A 515 17.18 -6.22 -15.78
C ALA A 515 17.90 -4.96 -15.25
N ALA A 516 18.53 -4.17 -16.11
CA ALA A 516 19.16 -2.90 -15.72
C ALA A 516 18.12 -1.87 -15.27
N VAL A 517 17.02 -1.72 -15.99
CA VAL A 517 15.90 -0.83 -15.62
C VAL A 517 15.33 -1.23 -14.26
N ILE A 518 14.97 -2.51 -14.07
CA ILE A 518 14.41 -2.98 -12.79
C ILE A 518 15.41 -2.83 -11.64
N ASN A 519 16.69 -3.18 -11.84
CA ASN A 519 17.71 -3.05 -10.79
C ASN A 519 17.94 -1.61 -10.35
N LYS A 520 17.86 -0.65 -11.29
CA LYS A 520 17.98 0.78 -11.00
C LYS A 520 16.81 1.27 -10.14
N GLU A 521 15.60 0.83 -10.44
CA GLU A 521 14.41 1.23 -9.67
C GLU A 521 14.38 0.72 -8.23
N VAL A 522 14.96 -0.45 -7.99
CA VAL A 522 14.91 -1.13 -6.69
C VAL A 522 16.23 -1.03 -5.93
N GLU A 523 17.14 -0.16 -6.37
CA GLU A 523 18.51 -0.05 -5.85
C GLU A 523 18.53 0.18 -4.34
N ASN A 524 17.63 1.04 -3.85
CA ASN A 524 17.52 1.43 -2.45
C ASN A 524 16.58 0.54 -1.62
N GLU A 525 16.00 -0.52 -2.20
CA GLU A 525 14.91 -1.31 -1.59
C GLU A 525 15.27 -2.79 -1.46
N SER A 526 15.96 -3.14 -0.38
CA SER A 526 16.50 -4.49 -0.15
C SER A 526 15.45 -5.60 -0.22
N HIS A 527 14.25 -5.37 0.34
CA HIS A 527 13.15 -6.34 0.33
C HIS A 527 12.65 -6.64 -1.09
N LEU A 528 12.36 -5.59 -1.88
CA LEU A 528 11.86 -5.76 -3.25
C LEU A 528 12.95 -6.32 -4.17
N LYS A 529 14.19 -5.88 -3.99
CA LYS A 529 15.37 -6.43 -4.67
C LYS A 529 15.51 -7.94 -4.42
N GLY A 530 15.36 -8.38 -3.16
CA GLY A 530 15.39 -9.80 -2.81
C GLY A 530 14.30 -10.64 -3.49
N ARG A 531 13.13 -10.05 -3.77
CA ARG A 531 12.01 -10.71 -4.47
C ARG A 531 12.20 -10.76 -5.99
N LEU A 532 12.74 -9.69 -6.60
CA LEU A 532 12.87 -9.57 -8.05
C LEU A 532 14.16 -10.19 -8.60
N LEU A 533 15.26 -10.19 -7.84
CA LEU A 533 16.55 -10.69 -8.32
C LEU A 533 16.51 -12.17 -8.80
N PRO A 534 15.85 -13.11 -8.09
CA PRO A 534 15.68 -14.48 -8.60
C PRO A 534 14.84 -14.54 -9.87
N GLN A 535 13.81 -13.70 -10.00
CA GLN A 535 12.97 -13.64 -11.19
C GLN A 535 13.74 -13.09 -12.39
N LEU A 536 14.57 -12.07 -12.19
CA LEU A 536 15.46 -11.53 -13.23
C LEU A 536 16.53 -12.55 -13.64
N GLY A 537 17.04 -13.34 -12.71
CA GLY A 537 17.92 -14.48 -13.00
C GLY A 537 17.23 -15.50 -13.92
N GLY A 538 16.05 -15.98 -13.52
CA GLY A 538 15.26 -16.90 -14.34
C GLY A 538 14.86 -16.33 -15.71
N LEU A 539 14.59 -15.03 -15.80
CA LEU A 539 14.33 -14.33 -17.06
C LEU A 539 15.55 -14.36 -17.97
N LYS A 540 16.75 -14.05 -17.46
CA LYS A 540 17.99 -14.17 -18.25
C LYS A 540 18.23 -15.59 -18.75
N ASP A 541 17.97 -16.59 -17.92
CA ASP A 541 18.10 -18.00 -18.30
C ASP A 541 17.11 -18.37 -19.42
N GLU A 542 15.86 -17.91 -19.35
CA GLU A 542 14.86 -18.19 -20.39
C GLU A 542 15.23 -17.53 -21.73
N TYR A 543 15.65 -16.26 -21.73
CA TYR A 543 16.13 -15.60 -22.94
C TYR A 543 17.41 -16.21 -23.49
N ALA A 544 18.30 -16.74 -22.63
CA ALA A 544 19.48 -17.47 -23.06
C ALA A 544 19.12 -18.78 -23.80
N LYS A 545 18.01 -19.45 -23.42
CA LYS A 545 17.49 -20.61 -24.18
C LYS A 545 16.99 -20.19 -25.55
N VAL A 546 16.29 -19.07 -25.67
CA VAL A 546 15.84 -18.53 -26.96
C VAL A 546 17.05 -18.21 -27.84
N ALA A 547 18.08 -17.55 -27.29
CA ALA A 547 19.33 -17.30 -27.99
C ALA A 547 19.99 -18.61 -28.47
N ALA A 548 20.10 -19.62 -27.60
CA ALA A 548 20.65 -20.92 -27.95
C ALA A 548 19.84 -21.59 -29.08
N PHE A 549 18.51 -21.47 -29.07
CA PHE A 549 17.66 -21.96 -30.16
C PHE A 549 17.95 -21.25 -31.48
N CYS A 550 18.11 -19.92 -31.49
CA CYS A 550 18.55 -19.18 -32.68
C CYS A 550 19.91 -19.68 -33.19
N LEU A 551 20.89 -19.86 -32.31
CA LEU A 551 22.22 -20.36 -32.70
C LEU A 551 22.15 -21.79 -33.27
N ASN A 552 21.29 -22.65 -32.73
CA ASN A 552 21.03 -23.97 -33.29
C ASN A 552 20.42 -23.89 -34.69
N CYS A 553 19.52 -22.95 -34.95
CA CYS A 553 18.93 -22.72 -36.28
C CYS A 553 19.99 -22.26 -37.29
N ALA A 554 20.93 -21.40 -36.87
CA ALA A 554 22.04 -20.96 -37.70
C ALA A 554 22.98 -22.13 -38.04
N GLU A 555 23.37 -22.92 -37.05
CA GLU A 555 24.16 -24.13 -37.26
C GLU A 555 23.47 -25.12 -38.20
N GLU A 556 22.19 -25.43 -37.99
CA GLU A 556 21.42 -26.32 -38.85
C GLU A 556 21.46 -25.88 -40.31
N THR A 557 21.34 -24.57 -40.56
CA THR A 557 21.36 -24.02 -41.92
C THR A 557 22.70 -24.25 -42.60
N ILE A 558 23.81 -24.01 -41.89
CA ILE A 558 25.17 -24.23 -42.40
C ILE A 558 25.38 -25.70 -42.76
N PHE A 559 24.97 -26.62 -41.87
CA PHE A 559 25.16 -28.06 -42.11
C PHE A 559 24.21 -28.64 -43.15
N LEU A 560 23.02 -28.07 -43.36
CA LEU A 560 22.17 -28.40 -44.50
C LEU A 560 22.86 -28.13 -45.84
N ASP A 561 23.62 -27.03 -45.94
CA ASP A 561 24.38 -26.70 -47.16
C ASP A 561 25.68 -27.49 -47.32
N LEU A 562 26.28 -27.93 -46.21
CA LEU A 562 27.45 -28.82 -46.24
C LEU A 562 27.07 -30.29 -46.47
N THR A 563 25.82 -30.68 -46.24
CA THR A 563 25.37 -32.09 -46.38
C THR A 563 25.69 -32.67 -47.77
N PRO A 564 25.43 -32.00 -48.91
CA PRO A 564 25.82 -32.51 -50.23
C PRO A 564 27.33 -32.63 -50.41
N VAL A 565 28.13 -31.73 -49.83
CA VAL A 565 29.59 -31.76 -49.91
C VAL A 565 30.14 -32.94 -49.09
N MET A 566 29.58 -33.15 -47.89
CA MET A 566 29.93 -34.29 -47.04
C MET A 566 29.47 -35.63 -47.64
N SER A 567 28.34 -35.64 -48.36
CA SER A 567 27.86 -36.86 -49.01
C SER A 567 28.74 -37.30 -50.19
N ALA A 568 29.57 -36.41 -50.75
CA ALA A 568 30.56 -36.75 -51.77
C ALA A 568 31.79 -37.49 -51.20
N VAL A 569 32.14 -37.30 -49.92
CA VAL A 569 33.33 -37.93 -49.31
C VAL A 569 33.25 -39.46 -49.40
N LEU A 570 34.36 -40.13 -49.76
CA LEU A 570 34.41 -41.58 -50.01
C LEU A 570 33.45 -42.09 -51.10
N THR A 571 33.13 -41.25 -52.09
CA THR A 571 32.52 -41.69 -53.36
C THR A 571 33.56 -41.84 -54.46
N ARG A 572 33.18 -42.42 -55.60
CA ARG A 572 34.05 -42.51 -56.79
C ARG A 572 34.38 -41.13 -57.37
N GLU A 573 33.46 -40.18 -57.29
CA GLU A 573 33.66 -38.80 -57.73
C GLU A 573 34.69 -38.09 -56.85
N TRP A 574 34.63 -38.30 -55.54
CA TRP A 574 35.62 -37.77 -54.60
C TRP A 574 37.04 -38.30 -54.84
N LEU A 575 37.22 -39.53 -55.32
CA LEU A 575 38.54 -40.05 -55.68
C LEU A 575 39.14 -39.40 -56.94
N SER A 576 38.35 -38.67 -57.72
CA SER A 576 38.86 -38.05 -58.94
C SER A 576 39.88 -36.93 -58.63
N PRO A 577 40.88 -36.70 -59.52
CA PRO A 577 41.85 -35.61 -59.35
C PRO A 577 41.23 -34.21 -59.31
N GLY A 578 40.01 -34.05 -59.84
CA GLY A 578 39.30 -32.77 -59.92
C GLY A 578 38.37 -32.46 -58.75
N ASP A 579 38.34 -33.29 -57.71
CA ASP A 579 37.46 -33.05 -56.56
C ASP A 579 37.89 -31.84 -55.72
N LEU A 580 36.88 -31.09 -55.28
CA LEU A 580 37.01 -29.82 -54.57
C LEU A 580 36.39 -29.88 -53.16
N THR A 581 36.13 -31.07 -52.60
CA THR A 581 35.37 -31.22 -51.35
C THR A 581 35.97 -30.38 -50.21
N ALA A 582 37.29 -30.44 -50.00
CA ALA A 582 37.95 -29.67 -48.93
C ALA A 582 37.83 -28.16 -49.16
N GLN A 583 37.99 -27.71 -50.41
CA GLN A 583 37.87 -26.30 -50.80
C GLN A 583 36.44 -25.81 -50.63
N CYS A 584 35.45 -26.60 -51.05
CA CYS A 584 34.02 -26.31 -50.85
C CYS A 584 33.68 -26.16 -49.38
N ILE A 585 34.14 -27.07 -48.50
CA ILE A 585 33.94 -26.96 -47.05
C ILE A 585 34.51 -25.63 -46.53
N THR A 586 35.79 -25.35 -46.82
CA THR A 586 36.43 -24.11 -46.33
C THR A 586 35.80 -22.84 -46.91
N GLY A 587 35.37 -22.88 -48.18
CA GLY A 587 34.70 -21.77 -48.86
C GLY A 587 33.35 -21.46 -48.22
N THR A 588 32.50 -22.48 -48.06
CA THR A 588 31.19 -22.33 -47.41
C THR A 588 31.33 -21.78 -45.98
N PHE A 589 32.32 -22.23 -45.21
CA PHE A 589 32.57 -21.69 -43.88
C PHE A 589 33.05 -20.24 -43.89
N LEU A 590 33.88 -19.83 -44.86
CA LEU A 590 34.29 -18.44 -45.02
C LEU A 590 33.11 -17.54 -45.37
N ASP A 591 32.30 -17.96 -46.34
CA ASP A 591 31.11 -17.22 -46.77
C ASP A 591 30.15 -17.02 -45.59
N TYR A 592 29.89 -18.07 -44.81
CA TYR A 592 29.07 -17.95 -43.61
C TYR A 592 29.73 -17.11 -42.52
N ASN A 593 31.05 -17.16 -42.38
CA ASN A 593 31.74 -16.36 -41.36
C ASN A 593 31.58 -14.86 -41.59
N GLU A 594 31.45 -14.39 -42.84
CA GLU A 594 31.12 -12.98 -43.14
C GLU A 594 29.80 -12.54 -42.47
N THR A 595 28.87 -13.47 -42.28
CA THR A 595 27.60 -13.24 -41.59
C THR A 595 27.70 -13.52 -40.08
N LEU A 596 28.37 -14.60 -39.68
CA LEU A 596 28.45 -15.03 -38.28
C LEU A 596 29.17 -14.00 -37.38
N VAL A 597 30.16 -13.26 -37.90
CA VAL A 597 30.90 -12.23 -37.13
C VAL A 597 30.00 -11.11 -36.59
N HIS A 598 28.79 -10.97 -37.13
CA HIS A 598 27.79 -9.98 -36.71
C HIS A 598 26.82 -10.49 -35.63
N VAL A 599 27.05 -11.69 -35.08
CA VAL A 599 26.41 -12.11 -33.82
C VAL A 599 27.23 -11.58 -32.65
N ASN A 600 26.57 -11.30 -31.52
CA ASN A 600 27.25 -10.82 -30.32
C ASN A 600 28.47 -11.70 -29.99
N GLN A 601 29.58 -11.05 -29.63
CA GLN A 601 30.87 -11.70 -29.38
C GLN A 601 30.78 -12.91 -28.44
N ILE A 602 29.93 -12.86 -27.41
CA ILE A 602 29.73 -13.96 -26.46
C ILE A 602 29.17 -15.20 -27.17
N TYR A 603 28.26 -15.01 -28.12
CA TYR A 603 27.70 -16.08 -28.92
C TYR A 603 28.67 -16.56 -29.99
N TYR A 604 29.38 -15.65 -30.65
CA TYR A 604 30.38 -15.99 -31.67
C TYR A 604 31.48 -16.91 -31.12
N GLN A 605 32.02 -16.57 -29.95
CA GLN A 605 33.05 -17.35 -29.27
C GLN A 605 32.62 -18.76 -28.87
N ASN A 606 31.31 -18.99 -28.72
CA ASN A 606 30.76 -20.32 -28.43
C ASN A 606 30.34 -21.06 -29.71
N LEU A 607 29.82 -20.34 -30.71
CA LEU A 607 29.30 -20.92 -31.95
C LEU A 607 30.42 -21.48 -32.83
N ILE A 608 31.50 -20.73 -33.07
CA ILE A 608 32.57 -21.15 -33.99
C ILE A 608 33.26 -22.45 -33.54
N PRO A 609 33.70 -22.60 -32.28
CA PRO A 609 34.24 -23.87 -31.79
C PRO A 609 33.27 -25.04 -31.92
N ARG A 610 31.98 -24.79 -31.69
CA ARG A 610 30.92 -25.79 -31.83
C ARG A 610 30.75 -26.25 -33.27
N LEU A 611 30.72 -25.32 -34.23
CA LEU A 611 30.65 -25.65 -35.66
C LEU A 611 31.87 -26.45 -36.13
N ALA A 612 33.08 -26.04 -35.74
CA ALA A 612 34.31 -26.77 -36.06
C ALA A 612 34.29 -28.19 -35.47
N THR A 613 33.85 -28.32 -34.21
CA THR A 613 33.71 -29.64 -33.57
C THR A 613 32.69 -30.51 -34.30
N HIS A 614 31.51 -29.99 -34.64
CA HIS A 614 30.47 -30.72 -35.36
C HIS A 614 30.97 -31.20 -36.73
N LEU A 615 31.64 -30.34 -37.49
CA LEU A 615 32.24 -30.73 -38.78
C LEU A 615 33.23 -31.88 -38.62
N LEU A 616 34.13 -31.82 -37.63
CA LEU A 616 35.08 -32.90 -37.36
C LEU A 616 34.36 -34.22 -37.07
N ILE A 617 33.33 -34.18 -36.23
CA ILE A 617 32.53 -35.35 -35.85
C ILE A 617 31.85 -35.95 -37.08
N ASP A 618 31.20 -35.13 -37.90
CA ASP A 618 30.51 -35.60 -39.10
C ASP A 618 31.46 -36.14 -40.16
N PHE A 619 32.65 -35.54 -40.29
CA PHE A 619 33.68 -36.02 -41.20
C PHE A 619 34.18 -37.41 -40.76
N LEU A 620 34.56 -37.56 -39.49
CA LEU A 620 34.99 -38.84 -38.94
C LEU A 620 33.88 -39.89 -39.03
N ARG A 621 32.64 -39.54 -38.68
CA ARG A 621 31.48 -40.44 -38.83
C ARG A 621 31.34 -40.91 -40.27
N THR A 622 31.49 -40.02 -41.25
CA THR A 622 31.41 -40.38 -42.67
C THR A 622 32.50 -41.38 -43.05
N LEU A 623 33.74 -41.18 -42.60
CA LEU A 623 34.85 -42.10 -42.85
C LEU A 623 34.65 -43.48 -42.22
N LEU A 624 34.01 -43.53 -41.05
CA LEU A 624 33.81 -44.74 -40.26
C LEU A 624 32.50 -45.48 -40.61
N THR A 625 31.63 -44.92 -41.44
CA THR A 625 30.34 -45.56 -41.74
C THR A 625 30.16 -45.87 -43.22
N ARG A 626 30.88 -45.17 -44.11
CA ARG A 626 30.79 -45.37 -45.55
C ARG A 626 31.84 -46.34 -46.05
N THR A 627 31.41 -47.27 -46.91
CA THR A 627 32.29 -48.26 -47.54
C THR A 627 32.58 -47.89 -48.99
N LEU A 628 33.86 -47.86 -49.37
CA LEU A 628 34.32 -47.72 -50.74
C LEU A 628 35.32 -48.83 -51.07
N ASN A 629 35.01 -49.67 -52.05
CA ASN A 629 35.90 -50.76 -52.47
C ASN A 629 36.97 -50.21 -53.42
N PHE A 630 38.24 -50.32 -53.04
CA PHE A 630 39.37 -49.92 -53.89
C PHE A 630 39.72 -51.07 -54.86
N ASN A 631 39.80 -50.76 -56.15
CA ASN A 631 40.09 -51.75 -57.20
C ASN A 631 41.61 -51.97 -57.39
N SER A 632 42.44 -51.09 -56.83
CA SER A 632 43.90 -51.17 -56.90
C SER A 632 44.55 -50.56 -55.68
N SER A 633 45.81 -50.95 -55.40
CA SER A 633 46.62 -50.29 -54.38
C SER A 633 46.79 -48.79 -54.68
N HIS A 634 46.85 -48.41 -55.96
CA HIS A 634 46.91 -47.01 -56.37
C HIS A 634 45.68 -46.21 -55.91
N GLU A 635 44.46 -46.72 -56.12
CA GLU A 635 43.22 -46.05 -55.65
C GLU A 635 43.18 -45.90 -54.12
N ARG A 636 43.64 -46.92 -53.37
CA ARG A 636 43.72 -46.88 -51.91
C ARG A 636 44.71 -45.81 -51.44
N HIS A 637 45.88 -45.74 -52.06
CA HIS A 637 46.90 -44.72 -51.76
C HIS A 637 46.39 -43.32 -52.07
N THR A 638 45.76 -43.11 -53.23
CA THR A 638 45.17 -41.81 -53.61
C THR A 638 44.13 -41.35 -52.58
N ALA A 639 43.29 -42.26 -52.08
CA ALA A 639 42.33 -41.95 -51.01
C ALA A 639 43.04 -41.51 -49.72
N GLY A 640 44.10 -42.23 -49.33
CA GLY A 640 44.88 -41.93 -48.14
C GLY A 640 45.60 -40.58 -48.21
N GLU A 641 46.31 -40.31 -49.30
CA GLU A 641 46.97 -39.02 -49.57
C GLU A 641 45.96 -37.86 -49.52
N LYS A 642 44.77 -38.07 -50.07
CA LYS A 642 43.69 -37.08 -50.07
C LYS A 642 43.16 -36.77 -48.68
N LEU A 643 43.03 -37.77 -47.81
CA LEU A 643 42.65 -37.55 -46.40
C LEU A 643 43.74 -36.82 -45.62
N VAL A 644 45.02 -37.14 -45.85
CA VAL A 644 46.15 -36.41 -45.25
C VAL A 644 46.14 -34.95 -45.69
N GLN A 645 45.93 -34.68 -46.98
CA GLN A 645 45.83 -33.32 -47.50
C GLN A 645 44.63 -32.57 -46.91
N THR A 646 43.45 -33.20 -46.87
CA THR A 646 42.22 -32.62 -46.31
C THR A 646 42.39 -32.28 -44.82
N SER A 647 43.00 -33.18 -44.05
CA SER A 647 43.36 -32.95 -42.64
C SER A 647 44.25 -31.72 -42.48
N GLY A 648 45.29 -31.59 -43.30
CA GLY A 648 46.17 -30.42 -43.31
C GLY A 648 45.43 -29.11 -43.64
N ILE A 649 44.59 -29.11 -44.68
CA ILE A 649 43.80 -27.95 -45.10
C ILE A 649 42.86 -27.50 -43.98
N LEU A 650 42.06 -28.41 -43.42
CA LEU A 650 41.06 -28.08 -42.41
C LEU A 650 41.71 -27.65 -41.08
N ARG A 651 42.82 -28.27 -40.69
CA ARG A 651 43.59 -27.82 -39.53
C ARG A 651 44.10 -26.39 -39.69
N VAL A 652 44.82 -26.11 -40.79
CA VAL A 652 45.39 -24.77 -41.06
C VAL A 652 44.28 -23.73 -41.18
N PHE A 653 43.12 -24.12 -41.72
CA PHE A 653 41.94 -23.27 -41.82
C PHE A 653 41.40 -22.84 -40.44
N PHE A 654 41.17 -23.80 -39.55
CA PHE A 654 40.68 -23.53 -38.19
C PHE A 654 41.76 -22.99 -37.23
N GLU A 655 43.03 -23.03 -37.63
CA GLU A 655 44.11 -22.35 -36.93
C GLU A 655 44.23 -20.87 -37.35
N ASN A 656 44.19 -20.59 -38.66
CA ASN A 656 44.62 -19.29 -39.21
C ASN A 656 43.51 -18.44 -39.84
N LYS A 657 42.41 -19.04 -40.30
CA LYS A 657 41.33 -18.34 -41.02
C LYS A 657 40.10 -18.12 -40.14
N ILE A 658 39.63 -19.18 -39.49
CA ILE A 658 38.54 -19.12 -38.52
C ILE A 658 39.07 -19.74 -37.21
N PRO A 659 39.80 -18.95 -36.40
CA PRO A 659 40.59 -19.49 -35.31
C PRO A 659 39.71 -20.11 -34.21
N VAL A 660 40.01 -21.36 -33.85
CA VAL A 660 39.46 -22.08 -32.69
C VAL A 660 40.56 -22.51 -31.74
N ALA A 661 40.19 -22.98 -30.55
CA ALA A 661 41.15 -23.50 -29.58
C ALA A 661 41.98 -24.66 -30.16
N ALA A 662 43.27 -24.72 -29.79
CA ALA A 662 44.22 -25.73 -30.28
C ALA A 662 43.69 -27.17 -30.19
N LYS A 663 43.04 -27.51 -29.06
CA LYS A 663 42.41 -28.81 -28.85
C LYS A 663 41.44 -29.22 -29.98
N ILE A 664 40.77 -28.27 -30.62
CA ILE A 664 39.76 -28.54 -31.66
C ILE A 664 40.44 -28.71 -33.02
N TYR A 665 41.32 -27.77 -33.44
CA TYR A 665 41.97 -27.88 -34.74
C TYR A 665 43.01 -29.03 -34.78
N GLU A 666 43.66 -29.37 -33.66
CA GLU A 666 44.52 -30.56 -33.55
C GLU A 666 43.73 -31.86 -33.69
N GLY A 667 42.44 -31.84 -33.33
CA GLY A 667 41.54 -32.99 -33.51
C GLY A 667 41.39 -33.41 -34.98
N TYR A 668 41.56 -32.48 -35.94
CA TYR A 668 41.53 -32.78 -37.37
C TYR A 668 42.70 -33.66 -37.84
N GLU A 669 43.77 -33.81 -37.05
CA GLU A 669 44.85 -34.76 -37.35
C GLU A 669 44.34 -36.22 -37.39
N ALA A 670 43.24 -36.53 -36.70
CA ALA A 670 42.62 -37.86 -36.73
C ALA A 670 42.25 -38.29 -38.16
N ILE A 671 41.79 -37.35 -39.00
CA ILE A 671 41.49 -37.61 -40.41
C ILE A 671 42.77 -37.99 -41.17
N GLY A 672 43.89 -37.31 -40.89
CA GLY A 672 45.18 -37.57 -41.51
C GLY A 672 45.77 -38.91 -41.07
N LEU A 673 45.56 -39.32 -39.81
CA LEU A 673 45.97 -40.64 -39.33
C LEU A 673 45.23 -41.77 -40.07
N ILE A 674 43.91 -41.63 -40.27
CA ILE A 674 43.12 -42.56 -41.11
C ILE A 674 43.66 -42.57 -42.55
N GLY A 675 44.04 -41.41 -43.09
CA GLY A 675 44.69 -41.32 -44.40
C GLY A 675 46.00 -42.10 -44.49
N LYS A 676 46.90 -41.94 -43.50
CA LYS A 676 48.19 -42.66 -43.44
C LYS A 676 48.01 -44.18 -43.39
N PHE A 677 46.98 -44.63 -42.68
CA PHE A 677 46.62 -46.05 -42.62
C PHE A 677 46.26 -46.60 -44.02
N LEU A 678 45.54 -45.85 -44.85
CA LEU A 678 45.22 -46.27 -46.23
C LEU A 678 46.45 -46.30 -47.16
N THR A 679 47.50 -45.53 -46.84
CA THR A 679 48.77 -45.52 -47.59
C THR A 679 49.79 -46.56 -47.11
N ASN A 680 49.47 -47.36 -46.08
CA ASN A 680 50.40 -48.34 -45.55
C ASN A 680 50.29 -49.69 -46.31
N ASP A 681 51.40 -50.19 -46.83
CA ASP A 681 51.50 -51.49 -47.52
C ASP A 681 51.89 -52.65 -46.60
N ASP A 682 52.36 -52.36 -45.38
CA ASP A 682 52.82 -53.37 -44.42
C ASP A 682 51.67 -53.86 -43.52
N LEU A 683 51.18 -55.06 -43.80
CA LEU A 683 50.11 -55.74 -43.05
C LEU A 683 50.43 -55.92 -41.56
N SER A 684 51.71 -55.93 -41.16
CA SER A 684 52.13 -56.07 -39.76
C SER A 684 52.00 -54.78 -38.95
N MET A 685 52.07 -53.62 -39.62
CA MET A 685 51.96 -52.29 -39.02
C MET A 685 50.51 -51.82 -38.83
N LEU A 686 49.55 -52.42 -39.54
CA LEU A 686 48.12 -52.08 -39.43
C LEU A 686 47.58 -52.14 -38.00
N SER A 687 47.99 -53.15 -37.21
CA SER A 687 47.53 -53.31 -35.83
C SER A 687 47.98 -52.17 -34.88
N LEU A 688 49.15 -51.60 -35.16
CA LEU A 688 49.75 -50.52 -34.36
C LEU A 688 49.16 -49.16 -34.74
N ASP A 689 48.96 -48.93 -36.04
CA ASP A 689 48.32 -47.71 -36.59
C ASP A 689 46.84 -47.59 -36.19
N ILE A 690 46.13 -48.73 -36.10
CA ILE A 690 44.76 -48.80 -35.56
C ILE A 690 44.74 -48.41 -34.08
N GLY A 691 45.68 -48.93 -33.28
CA GLY A 691 45.81 -48.60 -31.87
C GLY A 691 46.03 -47.11 -31.64
N VAL A 692 46.94 -46.49 -32.39
CA VAL A 692 47.24 -45.05 -32.30
C VAL A 692 46.06 -44.19 -32.74
N SER A 693 45.38 -44.55 -33.83
CA SER A 693 44.21 -43.81 -34.35
C SER A 693 43.03 -43.87 -33.36
N ILE A 694 42.76 -45.05 -32.78
CA ILE A 694 41.72 -45.23 -31.76
C ILE A 694 42.07 -44.44 -30.49
N LEU A 695 43.30 -44.53 -29.98
CA LEU A 695 43.74 -43.78 -28.79
C LEU A 695 43.64 -42.26 -29.01
N TYR A 696 44.02 -41.77 -30.19
CA TYR A 696 43.93 -40.35 -30.53
C TYR A 696 42.47 -39.87 -30.58
N SER A 697 41.58 -40.62 -31.23
CA SER A 697 40.14 -40.32 -31.25
C SER A 697 39.51 -40.37 -29.85
N ILE A 698 39.89 -41.33 -29.00
CA ILE A 698 39.37 -41.46 -27.63
C ILE A 698 39.86 -40.32 -26.71
N CYS A 699 41.13 -39.94 -26.80
CA CYS A 699 41.73 -38.91 -25.95
C CYS A 699 41.16 -37.50 -26.23
N TYR A 700 40.75 -37.21 -27.47
CA TYR A 700 40.34 -35.86 -27.87
C TYR A 700 38.82 -35.65 -28.01
N LEU A 701 38.04 -36.67 -28.38
CA LEU A 701 36.63 -36.48 -28.77
C LEU A 701 35.57 -36.80 -27.69
N GLY A 702 35.94 -37.28 -26.51
CA GLY A 702 34.99 -37.43 -25.38
C GLY A 702 33.81 -38.37 -25.64
N LEU A 703 33.92 -39.61 -25.13
CA LEU A 703 32.88 -40.62 -24.83
C LEU A 703 31.79 -41.00 -25.86
N HIS A 704 31.21 -40.11 -26.67
CA HIS A 704 30.07 -40.44 -27.54
C HIS A 704 30.45 -41.05 -28.91
N ILE A 705 31.68 -40.81 -29.37
CA ILE A 705 32.18 -41.33 -30.68
C ILE A 705 33.00 -42.61 -30.48
N VAL A 706 33.34 -42.93 -29.23
CA VAL A 706 34.22 -44.04 -28.86
C VAL A 706 33.61 -45.39 -29.23
N ASN A 707 32.31 -45.60 -29.03
CA ASN A 707 31.68 -46.88 -29.35
C ASN A 707 31.61 -47.14 -30.86
N ASP A 708 31.29 -46.13 -31.67
CA ASP A 708 31.20 -46.27 -33.13
C ASP A 708 32.60 -46.38 -33.77
N VAL A 709 33.59 -45.65 -33.26
CA VAL A 709 35.00 -45.78 -33.67
C VAL A 709 35.55 -47.16 -33.32
N ILE A 710 35.32 -47.64 -32.10
CA ILE A 710 35.77 -48.99 -31.68
C ILE A 710 35.08 -50.06 -32.52
N LEU A 711 33.76 -49.95 -32.77
CA LEU A 711 33.00 -50.88 -33.61
C LEU A 711 33.48 -50.88 -35.06
N PHE A 712 33.78 -49.72 -35.64
CA PHE A 712 34.31 -49.65 -37.01
C PHE A 712 35.69 -50.29 -37.11
N PHE A 713 36.63 -49.93 -36.25
CA PHE A 713 37.98 -50.48 -36.31
C PHE A 713 38.02 -51.97 -35.95
N THR A 714 37.13 -52.46 -35.07
CA THR A 714 36.98 -53.91 -34.82
C THR A 714 36.35 -54.63 -36.01
N ALA A 715 35.30 -54.08 -36.63
CA ALA A 715 34.67 -54.66 -37.84
C ALA A 715 35.62 -54.66 -39.06
N PHE A 716 36.41 -53.59 -39.22
CA PHE A 716 37.40 -53.43 -40.29
C PHE A 716 38.60 -54.38 -40.10
N ALA A 717 39.06 -54.58 -38.86
CA ALA A 717 40.08 -55.58 -38.54
C ALA A 717 39.60 -57.01 -38.85
N THR A 718 38.32 -57.33 -38.66
CA THR A 718 37.73 -58.63 -39.05
C THR A 718 37.46 -58.79 -40.55
N THR A 719 37.43 -57.71 -41.35
CA THR A 719 37.26 -57.81 -42.82
C THR A 719 38.59 -57.85 -43.57
N LEU A 720 39.71 -57.58 -42.89
CA LEU A 720 41.08 -57.69 -43.40
C LEU A 720 41.76 -59.03 -43.07
N SER A 721 41.17 -59.86 -42.21
CA SER A 721 41.49 -61.29 -42.07
C SER A 721 40.68 -62.13 -43.04
#